data_AF-A0A1Q4VWX9-F1
#
_entry.id   AF-A0A1Q4VWX9-F1
#
_cell.length_a   1.000
_cell.length_b   1.000
_cell.length_c   1.000
_cell.angle_alpha   90.00
_cell.angle_beta   90.00
_cell.angle_gamma   90.00
#
_symmetry.space_group_name_H-M   'P 1'
#
loop_
_entity.id
_entity.type
_entity.pdbx_description
1 polymer ?
#
loop_
_entity_poly.entity_id
_entity_poly.type
_entity_poly.pdbx_seq_one_letter_code
_entity_poly.pdbx_strand_id
1 'polypeptide(L)'
;MPRVPAVDGEPVDVLLLFPPQTEARFFPYLSLPYLTGHLRRRGRSVHQADLNIALLHEILRDPRLLDAPARARGGDGMSDWYRREMARAVDRHIHEIRAHVMRKTSPGEFGAARSVRLARQALELFVRDTFLTSAWHGLDELDSAVLRAADRPPAASGPAVEVLHRLVNELLTRHPPRVVGLSVAFFSQLGPALLIAAWVRRLSPRIKICLGGQQIMLREANLSVLPGLRRTVDALCWTAGEEPLERWLDALDGTIPSTEVPGMTWSPRAGNAAPAGNTAPPRRAPTLRFHEFGPPDHIGLPVRSYLNEGLEVAIVSCVGCYWGRCVFCAYGNRSLPPGRYQQATVGQVADAVETVVRDTGTRFVAIVDENTNLRLVSKAMRAVRERGVRVRFGVRSRLESSLTDPAFCRALAEAGCAMIAVGYEGNSQRLLDLMDRGVRAADYQRIVDNVTGAGITLRFSVMGHVLDERPEEFEESLRFLAANERHLGIDALELMVPEPGSRLAQDPERFGVSLDASGRLAGNPELSYLGGRVGYPLTVHGGPSRTEALARLERVFQVVRPGRVSAVHPPSRRAADRGGRRSADAARPHPWVRTVPARLDAVPDRIVVADLVWERFYALPCRDVEQHPDGLLTARTARGQRLLARLVDVSAAEPCRAVPAAAVAPHIRRPT
;
A
#
# COMPACT_ATOMS: atom_id res chain seq x y z
N MET A 1 -32.42 -5.30 -7.76
CA MET A 1 -32.74 -3.95 -8.26
C MET A 1 -31.43 -3.21 -8.51
N PRO A 2 -31.20 -2.62 -9.68
CA PRO A 2 -29.96 -1.90 -9.94
C PRO A 2 -29.97 -0.58 -9.14
N ARG A 3 -28.98 -0.40 -8.26
CA ARG A 3 -28.77 0.83 -7.48
C ARG A 3 -28.36 1.94 -8.44
N VAL A 4 -29.23 2.93 -8.59
CA VAL A 4 -29.02 4.14 -9.37
C VAL A 4 -27.77 4.86 -8.82
N PRO A 5 -26.74 5.14 -9.63
CA PRO A 5 -25.69 6.08 -9.21
C PRO A 5 -26.36 7.45 -9.01
N ALA A 6 -26.12 8.07 -7.86
CA ALA A 6 -26.71 9.37 -7.51
C ALA A 6 -26.53 10.37 -8.67
N VAL A 7 -27.61 11.07 -9.03
CA VAL A 7 -27.57 12.13 -10.04
C VAL A 7 -26.71 13.27 -9.48
N ASP A 8 -25.85 13.88 -10.32
CA ASP A 8 -24.99 14.98 -9.91
C ASP A 8 -25.81 16.09 -9.21
N GLY A 9 -25.42 16.44 -7.98
CA GLY A 9 -26.08 17.46 -7.16
C GLY A 9 -27.10 16.92 -6.15
N GLU A 10 -27.43 15.63 -6.16
CA GLU A 10 -28.32 15.04 -5.14
C GLU A 10 -27.60 14.93 -3.77
N PRO A 11 -28.24 15.38 -2.68
CA PRO A 11 -27.71 15.22 -1.32
C PRO A 11 -27.50 13.75 -0.94
N VAL A 12 -26.43 13.48 -0.18
CA VAL A 12 -26.16 12.15 0.38
C VAL A 12 -26.13 12.21 1.92
N ASP A 13 -26.50 11.13 2.59
CA ASP A 13 -26.33 11.03 4.04
C ASP A 13 -24.83 11.06 4.40
N VAL A 14 -24.03 10.28 3.67
CA VAL A 14 -22.59 10.12 3.95
C VAL A 14 -21.73 10.20 2.70
N LEU A 15 -20.70 11.03 2.75
CA LEU A 15 -19.56 10.98 1.83
C LEU A 15 -18.38 10.31 2.55
N LEU A 16 -18.07 9.08 2.15
CA LEU A 16 -16.94 8.29 2.68
C LEU A 16 -15.69 8.50 1.83
N LEU A 17 -14.62 8.99 2.45
CA LEU A 17 -13.37 9.33 1.77
C LEU A 17 -12.22 8.48 2.31
N PHE A 18 -11.42 7.93 1.40
CA PHE A 18 -10.11 7.35 1.72
C PHE A 18 -9.02 8.39 1.41
N PRO A 19 -8.35 8.97 2.42
CA PRO A 19 -7.38 10.05 2.22
C PRO A 19 -6.10 9.58 1.50
N PRO A 20 -5.37 10.46 0.80
CA PRO A 20 -4.01 10.18 0.36
C PRO A 20 -3.02 10.36 1.52
N GLN A 21 -1.73 10.05 1.41
CA GLN A 21 -1.14 9.12 0.46
C GLN A 21 -0.87 7.79 1.18
N THR A 22 -1.15 6.67 0.54
CA THR A 22 -0.82 5.31 1.05
C THR A 22 -0.27 4.41 -0.04
N GLU A 23 0.46 3.35 0.29
CA GLU A 23 0.84 2.29 -0.65
C GLU A 23 -0.31 1.34 -1.00
N ALA A 24 -1.43 1.37 -0.27
CA ALA A 24 -2.61 0.54 -0.51
C ALA A 24 -3.41 0.99 -1.75
N ARG A 25 -2.71 1.12 -2.88
CA ARG A 25 -3.26 1.47 -4.19
C ARG A 25 -3.45 0.24 -5.07
N PHE A 26 -3.06 -0.94 -4.59
CA PHE A 26 -3.17 -2.22 -5.31
C PHE A 26 -4.61 -2.78 -5.34
N PHE A 27 -5.45 -2.39 -4.39
CA PHE A 27 -6.85 -2.80 -4.31
C PHE A 27 -7.64 -1.79 -3.48
N PRO A 28 -8.97 -1.69 -3.65
CA PRO A 28 -9.80 -0.83 -2.81
C PRO A 28 -9.66 -1.21 -1.34
N TYR A 29 -9.31 -0.25 -0.49
CA TYR A 29 -9.22 -0.50 0.95
C TYR A 29 -10.62 -0.81 1.50
N LEU A 30 -10.72 -1.89 2.28
CA LEU A 30 -12.01 -2.53 2.58
C LEU A 30 -12.96 -1.74 3.47
N SER A 31 -12.48 -0.74 4.21
CA SER A 31 -13.35 0.06 5.06
C SER A 31 -14.45 0.75 4.26
N LEU A 32 -14.16 1.37 3.10
CA LEU A 32 -15.20 2.06 2.35
C LEU A 32 -16.28 1.10 1.82
N PRO A 33 -15.93 -0.01 1.14
CA PRO A 33 -16.94 -0.92 0.61
C PRO A 33 -17.81 -1.60 1.68
N TYR A 34 -17.25 -1.98 2.83
CA TYR A 34 -18.04 -2.59 3.92
C TYR A 34 -18.97 -1.57 4.58
N LEU A 35 -18.48 -0.37 4.90
CA LEU A 35 -19.31 0.71 5.44
C LEU A 35 -20.42 1.11 4.46
N THR A 36 -20.09 1.26 3.18
CA THR A 36 -21.05 1.60 2.12
C THR A 36 -22.11 0.51 1.97
N GLY A 37 -21.69 -0.76 1.93
CA GLY A 37 -22.60 -1.90 1.85
C GLY A 37 -23.56 -1.95 3.03
N HIS A 38 -23.03 -1.74 4.25
CA HIS A 38 -23.82 -1.70 5.49
C HIS A 38 -24.86 -0.58 5.46
N LEU A 39 -24.43 0.66 5.30
CA LEU A 39 -25.30 1.84 5.34
C LEU A 39 -26.37 1.81 4.24
N ARG A 40 -26.03 1.42 3.01
CA ARG A 40 -27.01 1.31 1.91
C ARG A 40 -28.04 0.19 2.13
N ARG A 41 -27.69 -0.90 2.85
CA ARG A 41 -28.68 -1.92 3.26
C ARG A 41 -29.65 -1.40 4.31
N ARG A 42 -29.25 -0.39 5.08
CA ARG A 42 -30.09 0.31 6.06
C ARG A 42 -30.83 1.52 5.46
N GLY A 43 -30.85 1.65 4.13
CA GLY A 43 -31.59 2.71 3.43
C GLY A 43 -30.88 4.08 3.40
N ARG A 44 -29.62 4.18 3.82
CA ARG A 44 -28.85 5.42 3.78
C ARG A 44 -28.25 5.67 2.40
N SER A 45 -28.25 6.92 1.94
CA SER A 45 -27.57 7.30 0.70
C SER A 45 -26.09 7.56 0.96
N VAL A 46 -25.21 6.85 0.25
CA VAL A 46 -23.76 6.91 0.48
C VAL A 46 -23.01 7.06 -0.83
N HIS A 47 -22.12 8.05 -0.88
CA HIS A 47 -21.08 8.13 -1.91
C HIS A 47 -19.72 7.79 -1.28
N GLN A 48 -18.87 7.08 -2.02
CA GLN A 48 -17.54 6.70 -1.57
C GLN A 48 -16.49 7.07 -2.63
N ALA A 49 -15.35 7.59 -2.19
CA ALA A 49 -14.25 7.98 -3.08
C ALA A 49 -12.88 7.69 -2.47
N ASP A 50 -11.96 7.22 -3.31
CA ASP A 50 -10.54 7.04 -2.96
C ASP A 50 -9.71 8.16 -3.59
N LEU A 51 -9.19 9.05 -2.74
CA LEU A 51 -8.48 10.24 -3.19
C LEU A 51 -7.07 9.92 -3.72
N ASN A 52 -6.50 8.74 -3.40
CA ASN A 52 -5.24 8.29 -4.01
C ASN A 52 -5.46 8.01 -5.50
N ILE A 53 -6.55 7.32 -5.81
CA ILE A 53 -6.91 6.96 -7.19
C ILE A 53 -7.43 8.18 -7.95
N ALA A 54 -8.16 9.08 -7.30
CA ALA A 54 -8.57 10.34 -7.91
C ALA A 54 -7.36 11.22 -8.30
N LEU A 55 -6.34 11.33 -7.44
CA LEU A 55 -5.09 12.02 -7.79
C LEU A 55 -4.35 11.35 -8.96
N LEU A 56 -4.33 10.01 -9.00
CA LEU A 56 -3.78 9.27 -10.13
C LEU A 56 -4.53 9.59 -11.43
N HIS A 57 -5.86 9.63 -11.40
CA HIS A 57 -6.66 9.98 -12.58
C HIS A 57 -6.34 11.36 -13.11
N GLU A 58 -6.07 12.34 -12.24
CA GLU A 58 -5.67 13.68 -12.66
C GLU A 58 -4.31 13.71 -13.35
N ILE A 59 -3.32 12.95 -12.85
CA ILE A 59 -2.03 12.79 -13.52
C ILE A 59 -2.20 12.10 -14.87
N LEU A 60 -3.01 11.04 -14.92
CA LEU A 60 -3.28 10.35 -16.18
C LEU A 60 -4.06 11.25 -17.13
N ARG A 61 -4.88 12.21 -16.65
CA ARG A 61 -5.60 13.18 -17.46
C ARG A 61 -4.65 14.23 -18.06
N ASP A 62 -3.73 14.76 -17.25
CA ASP A 62 -2.74 15.75 -17.66
C ASP A 62 -1.34 15.41 -17.08
N PRO A 63 -0.50 14.66 -17.84
CA PRO A 63 0.85 14.31 -17.39
C PRO A 63 1.77 15.51 -17.11
N ARG A 64 1.44 16.71 -17.61
CA ARG A 64 2.20 17.95 -17.34
C ARG A 64 2.10 18.40 -15.88
N LEU A 65 1.19 17.83 -15.10
CA LEU A 65 1.15 18.05 -13.65
C LEU A 65 2.44 17.58 -12.95
N LEU A 66 3.15 16.60 -13.54
CA LEU A 66 4.37 16.02 -12.96
C LEU A 66 5.56 16.98 -12.99
N ASP A 67 5.65 17.83 -14.01
CA ASP A 67 6.74 18.79 -14.19
C ASP A 67 6.35 20.24 -13.83
N ALA A 68 5.10 20.47 -13.40
CA ALA A 68 4.64 21.76 -12.89
C ALA A 68 5.54 22.35 -11.79
N PRO A 69 6.01 21.60 -10.76
CA PRO A 69 6.93 22.13 -9.77
C PRO A 69 8.26 22.61 -10.34
N ALA A 70 8.80 21.88 -11.33
CA ALA A 70 10.07 22.19 -11.98
C ALA A 70 9.94 23.45 -12.86
N ARG A 71 8.83 23.57 -13.60
CA ARG A 71 8.52 24.75 -14.43
C ARG A 71 8.36 26.01 -13.60
N ALA A 72 7.65 25.92 -12.47
CA ALA A 72 7.39 27.08 -11.61
C ALA A 72 8.66 27.68 -10.99
N ARG A 73 9.68 26.84 -10.69
CA ARG A 73 10.95 27.31 -10.10
C ARG A 73 11.99 27.73 -11.13
N GLY A 74 11.76 27.47 -12.42
CA GLY A 74 12.79 27.64 -13.47
C GLY A 74 14.02 26.75 -13.24
N GLY A 75 13.89 25.68 -12.46
CA GLY A 75 14.99 24.83 -12.04
C GLY A 75 15.44 23.87 -13.14
N ASP A 76 16.76 23.68 -13.24
CA ASP A 76 17.35 22.82 -14.26
C ASP A 76 18.28 21.75 -13.67
N GLY A 77 18.08 21.38 -12.40
CA GLY A 77 18.83 20.33 -11.71
C GLY A 77 18.33 18.91 -12.01
N MET A 78 19.00 17.90 -11.43
CA MET A 78 18.70 16.47 -11.66
C MET A 78 17.23 16.11 -11.36
N SER A 79 16.68 16.60 -10.25
CA SER A 79 15.29 16.34 -9.85
C SER A 79 14.29 16.91 -10.86
N ASP A 80 14.54 18.13 -11.34
CA ASP A 80 13.69 18.81 -12.32
C ASP A 80 13.76 18.14 -13.70
N TRP A 81 14.96 17.73 -14.12
CA TRP A 81 15.15 16.90 -15.30
C TRP A 81 14.37 15.59 -15.19
N TYR A 82 14.52 14.86 -14.07
CA TYR A 82 13.83 13.60 -13.85
C TYR A 82 12.30 13.75 -13.92
N ARG A 83 11.74 14.81 -13.29
CA ARG A 83 10.31 15.14 -13.38
C ARG A 83 9.84 15.37 -14.81
N ARG A 84 10.58 16.13 -15.60
CA ARG A 84 10.26 16.38 -17.02
C ARG A 84 10.33 15.12 -17.87
N GLU A 85 11.34 14.29 -17.65
CA GLU A 85 11.51 13.06 -18.41
C GLU A 85 10.45 12.01 -18.02
N MET A 86 10.09 11.94 -16.74
CA MET A 86 8.96 11.13 -16.25
C MET A 86 7.64 11.60 -16.88
N ALA A 87 7.36 12.91 -16.90
CA ALA A 87 6.17 13.47 -17.54
C ALA A 87 6.09 13.09 -19.02
N ARG A 88 7.20 13.20 -19.75
CA ARG A 88 7.30 12.80 -21.17
C ARG A 88 7.14 11.30 -21.38
N ALA A 89 7.66 10.46 -20.47
CA ALA A 89 7.51 9.01 -20.55
C ALA A 89 6.06 8.59 -20.32
N VAL A 90 5.40 9.18 -19.32
CA VAL A 90 3.97 8.95 -19.05
C VAL A 90 3.12 9.40 -20.23
N ASP A 91 3.37 10.59 -20.76
CA ASP A 91 2.63 11.14 -21.91
C ASP A 91 2.79 10.28 -23.17
N ARG A 92 4.02 9.86 -23.50
CA ARG A 92 4.31 8.97 -24.63
C ARG A 92 3.54 7.66 -24.58
N HIS A 93 3.37 7.08 -23.39
CA HIS A 93 2.68 5.80 -23.19
C HIS A 93 1.28 5.96 -22.61
N ILE A 94 0.69 7.16 -22.66
CA ILE A 94 -0.53 7.46 -21.90
C ILE A 94 -1.73 6.60 -22.32
N HIS A 95 -1.83 6.26 -23.60
CA HIS A 95 -2.90 5.40 -24.11
C HIS A 95 -2.82 3.98 -23.54
N GLU A 96 -1.62 3.41 -23.49
CA GLU A 96 -1.32 2.11 -22.93
C GLU A 96 -1.54 2.09 -21.41
N ILE A 97 -1.02 3.10 -20.71
CA ILE A 97 -1.20 3.24 -19.26
C ILE A 97 -2.68 3.38 -18.91
N ARG A 98 -3.43 4.28 -19.58
CA ARG A 98 -4.88 4.44 -19.35
C ARG A 98 -5.66 3.18 -19.71
N ALA A 99 -5.32 2.50 -20.81
CA ALA A 99 -5.98 1.26 -21.22
C ALA A 99 -5.80 0.17 -20.15
N HIS A 100 -4.62 0.06 -19.57
CA HIS A 100 -4.37 -0.89 -18.51
C HIS A 100 -4.94 -0.44 -17.17
N VAL A 101 -4.55 0.73 -16.65
CA VAL A 101 -4.98 1.23 -15.34
C VAL A 101 -6.51 1.38 -15.31
N MET A 102 -7.15 2.03 -16.28
CA MET A 102 -8.59 2.31 -16.17
C MET A 102 -9.48 1.11 -16.52
N ARG A 103 -9.02 0.20 -17.38
CA ARG A 103 -9.86 -0.87 -17.96
C ARG A 103 -9.34 -2.30 -17.74
N LYS A 104 -8.10 -2.47 -17.29
CA LYS A 104 -7.38 -3.76 -17.24
C LYS A 104 -7.27 -4.45 -18.60
N THR A 105 -7.11 -3.67 -19.67
CA THR A 105 -6.85 -4.22 -21.01
C THR A 105 -5.36 -4.29 -21.28
N SER A 106 -4.92 -5.29 -22.07
CA SER A 106 -3.49 -5.52 -22.33
C SER A 106 -2.93 -4.46 -23.26
N PRO A 107 -1.99 -3.62 -22.82
CA PRO A 107 -1.47 -2.53 -23.62
C PRO A 107 -0.28 -3.02 -24.45
N GLY A 108 -0.44 -3.09 -25.77
CA GLY A 108 0.66 -3.14 -26.76
C GLY A 108 1.95 -3.85 -26.32
N GLU A 109 3.09 -3.26 -26.64
CA GLU A 109 4.41 -3.76 -26.28
C GLU A 109 4.88 -3.25 -24.90
N PHE A 110 4.28 -2.17 -24.37
CA PHE A 110 4.65 -1.60 -23.08
C PHE A 110 4.27 -2.55 -21.93
N GLY A 111 3.11 -3.20 -22.03
CA GLY A 111 2.65 -4.25 -21.12
C GLY A 111 2.08 -3.76 -19.79
N ALA A 112 1.36 -4.65 -19.12
CA ALA A 112 0.66 -4.39 -17.86
C ALA A 112 1.60 -3.95 -16.71
N ALA A 113 2.69 -4.71 -16.51
CA ALA A 113 3.63 -4.46 -15.41
C ALA A 113 4.28 -3.08 -15.50
N ARG A 114 4.72 -2.65 -16.69
CA ARG A 114 5.31 -1.31 -16.89
C ARG A 114 4.27 -0.21 -16.75
N SER A 115 3.04 -0.44 -17.23
CA SER A 115 1.92 0.49 -17.07
C SER A 115 1.60 0.77 -15.60
N VAL A 116 1.50 -0.30 -14.80
CA VAL A 116 1.27 -0.18 -13.35
C VAL A 116 2.42 0.53 -12.65
N ARG A 117 3.67 0.16 -12.94
CA ARG A 117 4.84 0.77 -12.30
C ARG A 117 4.99 2.25 -12.64
N LEU A 118 4.88 2.60 -13.92
CA LEU A 118 5.04 3.99 -14.34
C LEU A 118 3.90 4.88 -13.77
N ALA A 119 2.67 4.36 -13.72
CA ALA A 119 1.56 5.05 -13.05
C ALA A 119 1.80 5.24 -11.54
N ARG A 120 2.33 4.21 -10.85
CA ARG A 120 2.72 4.29 -9.44
C ARG A 120 3.78 5.38 -9.23
N GLN A 121 4.86 5.34 -9.98
CA GLN A 121 5.99 6.27 -9.87
C GLN A 121 5.58 7.70 -10.20
N ALA A 122 4.74 7.89 -11.22
CA ALA A 122 4.18 9.19 -11.54
C ALA A 122 3.42 9.78 -10.35
N LEU A 123 2.53 8.99 -9.72
CA LEU A 123 1.80 9.43 -8.53
C LEU A 123 2.74 9.73 -7.35
N GLU A 124 3.71 8.87 -7.07
CA GLU A 124 4.68 9.09 -5.98
C GLU A 124 5.50 10.36 -6.21
N LEU A 125 5.96 10.58 -7.45
CA LEU A 125 6.70 11.78 -7.82
C LEU A 125 5.83 13.05 -7.74
N PHE A 126 4.54 12.96 -8.10
CA PHE A 126 3.61 14.08 -8.04
C PHE A 126 3.40 14.60 -6.63
N VAL A 127 3.23 13.68 -5.67
CA VAL A 127 3.01 14.05 -4.25
C VAL A 127 4.31 14.31 -3.49
N ARG A 128 5.47 13.95 -4.07
CA ARG A 128 6.78 14.09 -3.43
C ARG A 128 7.08 15.53 -3.05
N ASP A 129 7.67 15.70 -1.87
CA ASP A 129 8.07 17.00 -1.31
C ASP A 129 6.88 17.94 -1.06
N THR A 130 5.67 17.38 -0.90
CA THR A 130 4.47 18.12 -0.51
C THR A 130 4.04 17.72 0.90
N PHE A 131 3.07 18.47 1.46
CA PHE A 131 2.43 18.14 2.73
C PHE A 131 1.88 16.70 2.77
N LEU A 132 1.48 16.14 1.62
CA LEU A 132 0.88 14.81 1.52
C LEU A 132 1.87 13.67 1.82
N THR A 133 3.17 13.95 1.77
CA THR A 133 4.25 12.99 2.02
C THR A 133 5.15 13.40 3.18
N SER A 134 4.74 14.38 3.98
CA SER A 134 5.48 14.77 5.18
C SER A 134 5.58 13.59 6.15
N ALA A 135 6.77 13.37 6.67
CA ALA A 135 6.99 12.47 7.79
C ALA A 135 6.66 13.20 9.09
N TRP A 136 6.04 12.49 10.04
CA TRP A 136 5.62 13.08 11.32
C TRP A 136 6.24 12.30 12.46
N HIS A 137 6.94 13.02 13.35
CA HIS A 137 7.62 12.44 14.50
C HIS A 137 6.92 12.75 15.82
N GLY A 138 5.84 13.53 15.80
CA GLY A 138 4.97 13.78 16.94
C GLY A 138 3.58 14.21 16.49
N LEU A 139 2.57 13.93 17.32
CA LEU A 139 1.19 14.28 17.00
C LEU A 139 0.91 15.80 17.12
N ASP A 140 1.56 16.49 18.06
CA ASP A 140 1.43 17.95 18.22
C ASP A 140 2.06 18.73 17.06
N GLU A 141 3.20 18.22 16.56
CA GLU A 141 3.86 18.73 15.35
C GLU A 141 2.91 18.64 14.14
N LEU A 142 2.34 17.44 13.94
CA LEU A 142 1.36 17.16 12.90
C LEU A 142 0.13 18.06 13.01
N ASP A 143 -0.48 18.17 14.19
CA ASP A 143 -1.67 19.01 14.41
C ASP A 143 -1.39 20.49 14.08
N SER A 144 -0.26 21.00 14.56
CA SER A 144 0.16 22.38 14.30
C SER A 144 0.46 22.62 12.82
N ALA A 145 1.08 21.65 12.14
CA ALA A 145 1.38 21.74 10.72
C ALA A 145 0.12 21.70 9.85
N VAL A 146 -0.88 20.88 10.22
CA VAL A 146 -2.19 20.84 9.56
C VAL A 146 -2.86 22.20 9.62
N LEU A 147 -2.92 22.84 10.80
CA LEU A 147 -3.54 24.15 10.95
C LEU A 147 -2.87 25.20 10.05
N ARG A 148 -1.54 25.27 10.07
CA ARG A 148 -0.78 26.19 9.20
C ARG A 148 -1.00 25.92 7.72
N ALA A 149 -1.08 24.65 7.32
CA ALA A 149 -1.34 24.27 5.93
C ALA A 149 -2.76 24.63 5.50
N ALA A 150 -3.75 24.46 6.38
CA ALA A 150 -5.14 24.81 6.13
C ALA A 150 -5.34 26.32 5.99
N ASP A 151 -4.56 27.15 6.71
CA ASP A 151 -4.60 28.62 6.67
C ASP A 151 -4.06 29.25 5.38
N ARG A 152 -3.34 28.50 4.56
CA ARG A 152 -2.74 29.00 3.33
C ARG A 152 -3.57 28.60 2.12
N PRO A 153 -3.52 29.37 1.01
CA PRO A 153 -4.06 28.92 -0.27
C PRO A 153 -3.47 27.55 -0.65
N PRO A 154 -4.28 26.56 -1.08
CA PRO A 154 -3.79 25.21 -1.38
C PRO A 154 -2.62 25.16 -2.36
N ALA A 155 -2.60 26.06 -3.36
CA ALA A 155 -1.51 26.20 -4.34
C ALA A 155 -0.14 26.50 -3.70
N ALA A 156 -0.12 27.19 -2.55
CA ALA A 156 1.12 27.49 -1.82
C ALA A 156 1.77 26.23 -1.22
N SER A 157 1.02 25.13 -1.09
CA SER A 157 1.50 23.83 -0.60
C SER A 157 1.86 22.86 -1.74
N GLY A 158 1.85 23.35 -2.98
CA GLY A 158 2.23 22.60 -4.18
C GLY A 158 1.05 22.05 -4.98
N PRO A 159 1.28 21.67 -6.25
CA PRO A 159 0.21 21.32 -7.19
C PRO A 159 -0.59 20.08 -6.76
N ALA A 160 0.03 19.11 -6.09
CA ALA A 160 -0.71 17.94 -5.60
C ALA A 160 -1.73 18.29 -4.51
N VAL A 161 -1.38 19.23 -3.63
CA VAL A 161 -2.28 19.71 -2.56
C VAL A 161 -3.40 20.56 -3.15
N GLU A 162 -3.10 21.39 -4.15
CA GLU A 162 -4.09 22.15 -4.90
C GLU A 162 -5.11 21.27 -5.63
N VAL A 163 -4.62 20.27 -6.37
CA VAL A 163 -5.48 19.30 -7.06
C VAL A 163 -6.33 18.53 -6.05
N LEU A 164 -5.76 18.09 -4.92
CA LEU A 164 -6.52 17.42 -3.87
C LEU A 164 -7.63 18.31 -3.31
N HIS A 165 -7.33 19.57 -3.00
CA HIS A 165 -8.34 20.51 -2.50
C HIS A 165 -9.49 20.70 -3.51
N ARG A 166 -9.17 20.85 -4.81
CA ARG A 166 -10.18 20.94 -5.86
C ARG A 166 -11.04 19.67 -5.92
N LEU A 167 -10.43 18.48 -5.88
CA LEU A 167 -11.16 17.21 -5.88
C LEU A 167 -12.13 17.10 -4.68
N VAL A 168 -11.70 17.52 -3.48
CA VAL A 168 -12.56 17.57 -2.30
C VAL A 168 -13.73 18.53 -2.53
N ASN A 169 -13.49 19.72 -3.05
CA ASN A 169 -14.54 20.70 -3.34
C ASN A 169 -15.54 20.17 -4.39
N GLU A 170 -15.05 19.53 -5.45
CA GLU A 170 -15.87 18.90 -6.48
C GLU A 170 -16.76 17.78 -5.90
N LEU A 171 -16.21 16.92 -5.03
CA LEU A 171 -16.99 15.87 -4.36
C LEU A 171 -18.08 16.44 -3.46
N LEU A 172 -17.76 17.46 -2.65
CA LEU A 172 -18.75 18.14 -1.80
C LEU A 172 -19.84 18.83 -2.61
N THR A 173 -19.51 19.34 -3.80
CA THR A 173 -20.48 20.01 -4.68
C THR A 173 -21.39 18.99 -5.38
N ARG A 174 -20.82 17.90 -5.91
CA ARG A 174 -21.58 16.86 -6.62
C ARG A 174 -22.41 15.99 -5.69
N HIS A 175 -21.93 15.77 -4.47
CA HIS A 175 -22.59 14.93 -3.47
C HIS A 175 -22.65 15.66 -2.13
N PRO A 176 -23.50 16.69 -1.98
CA PRO A 176 -23.60 17.47 -0.75
C PRO A 176 -23.95 16.56 0.45
N PRO A 177 -23.04 16.36 1.42
CA PRO A 177 -23.24 15.36 2.45
C PRO A 177 -23.75 15.95 3.77
N ARG A 178 -24.47 15.16 4.57
CA ARG A 178 -24.70 15.46 6.00
C ARG A 178 -23.46 15.14 6.84
N VAL A 179 -22.81 14.01 6.53
CA VAL A 179 -21.61 13.52 7.21
C VAL A 179 -20.50 13.25 6.20
N VAL A 180 -19.28 13.71 6.49
CA VAL A 180 -18.05 13.27 5.81
C VAL A 180 -17.32 12.30 6.73
N GLY A 181 -17.12 11.07 6.28
CA GLY A 181 -16.36 10.04 7.00
C GLY A 181 -14.99 9.85 6.36
N LEU A 182 -13.93 10.09 7.11
CA LEU A 182 -12.54 9.90 6.68
C LEU A 182 -12.00 8.58 7.24
N SER A 183 -11.71 7.62 6.36
CA SER A 183 -11.17 6.33 6.78
C SER A 183 -9.63 6.34 6.76
N VAL A 184 -9.03 6.42 7.94
CA VAL A 184 -7.59 6.56 8.16
C VAL A 184 -7.00 5.21 8.57
N ALA A 185 -6.52 4.46 7.57
CA ALA A 185 -5.96 3.12 7.76
C ALA A 185 -4.47 3.16 8.12
N PHE A 186 -3.71 4.06 7.50
CA PHE A 186 -2.26 4.15 7.62
C PHE A 186 -1.85 5.44 8.32
N PHE A 187 -0.73 5.41 9.05
CA PHE A 187 -0.24 6.59 9.77
C PHE A 187 0.04 7.77 8.82
N SER A 188 0.56 7.50 7.62
CA SER A 188 0.81 8.50 6.58
C SER A 188 -0.45 9.28 6.16
N GLN A 189 -1.64 8.72 6.37
CA GLN A 189 -2.91 9.37 6.00
C GLN A 189 -3.39 10.37 7.07
N LEU A 190 -2.83 10.39 8.29
CA LEU A 190 -3.30 11.29 9.35
C LEU A 190 -3.20 12.76 8.96
N GLY A 191 -2.04 13.21 8.48
CA GLY A 191 -1.82 14.59 8.06
C GLY A 191 -2.82 15.02 6.96
N PRO A 192 -2.89 14.31 5.82
CA PRO A 192 -3.85 14.61 4.78
C PRO A 192 -5.32 14.50 5.21
N ALA A 193 -5.68 13.52 6.05
CA ALA A 193 -7.05 13.39 6.56
C ALA A 193 -7.47 14.60 7.39
N LEU A 194 -6.61 15.07 8.30
CA LEU A 194 -6.88 16.24 9.12
C LEU A 194 -6.88 17.53 8.28
N LEU A 195 -6.04 17.62 7.26
CA LEU A 195 -6.06 18.74 6.31
C LEU A 195 -7.38 18.78 5.52
N ILE A 196 -7.85 17.62 5.03
CA ILE A 196 -9.16 17.50 4.37
C ILE A 196 -10.28 17.89 5.35
N ALA A 197 -10.25 17.41 6.59
CA ALA A 197 -11.23 17.79 7.61
C ALA A 197 -11.25 19.32 7.85
N ALA A 198 -10.08 19.96 7.92
CA ALA A 198 -9.97 21.40 8.06
C ALA A 198 -10.55 22.16 6.84
N TRP A 199 -10.32 21.68 5.62
CA TRP A 199 -10.91 22.26 4.41
C TRP A 199 -12.42 22.07 4.36
N VAL A 200 -12.93 20.86 4.59
CA VAL A 200 -14.38 20.58 4.64
C VAL A 200 -15.05 21.50 5.65
N ARG A 201 -14.45 21.69 6.83
CA ARG A 201 -14.97 22.58 7.87
C ARG A 201 -15.09 24.04 7.41
N ARG A 202 -14.14 24.54 6.62
CA ARG A 202 -14.16 25.90 6.07
C ARG A 202 -15.17 26.05 4.95
N LEU A 203 -15.22 25.06 4.05
CA LEU A 203 -16.13 25.03 2.91
C LEU A 203 -17.59 24.92 3.38
N SER A 204 -17.87 24.14 4.43
CA SER A 204 -19.20 24.05 5.03
C SER A 204 -19.15 23.75 6.54
N PRO A 205 -19.43 24.76 7.39
CA PRO A 205 -19.50 24.58 8.83
C PRO A 205 -20.63 23.66 9.31
N ARG A 206 -21.61 23.33 8.45
CA ARG A 206 -22.76 22.48 8.80
C ARG A 206 -22.46 20.98 8.71
N ILE A 207 -21.56 20.59 7.81
CA ILE A 207 -21.17 19.20 7.61
C ILE A 207 -20.58 18.64 8.91
N LYS A 208 -21.02 17.43 9.28
CA LYS A 208 -20.43 16.66 10.37
C LYS A 208 -19.23 15.87 9.86
N ILE A 209 -18.14 15.86 10.62
CA ILE A 209 -16.88 15.21 10.22
C ILE A 209 -16.53 14.11 11.20
N CYS A 210 -16.39 12.89 10.66
CA CYS A 210 -15.94 11.70 11.38
C CYS A 210 -14.56 11.27 10.89
N LEU A 211 -13.67 10.91 11.80
CA LEU A 211 -12.50 10.10 11.46
C LEU A 211 -12.70 8.69 12.04
N GLY A 212 -12.44 7.68 11.23
CA GLY A 212 -12.42 6.28 11.65
C GLY A 212 -11.27 5.52 11.00
N GLY A 213 -11.26 4.19 11.17
CA GLY A 213 -10.19 3.35 10.65
C GLY A 213 -9.08 3.10 11.67
N GLN A 214 -8.11 2.28 11.27
CA GLN A 214 -7.15 1.68 12.19
C GLN A 214 -6.40 2.71 13.04
N GLN A 215 -5.93 3.81 12.46
CA GLN A 215 -5.14 4.78 13.21
C GLN A 215 -5.97 5.45 14.30
N ILE A 216 -7.26 5.63 14.09
CA ILE A 216 -8.17 6.15 15.11
C ILE A 216 -8.39 5.11 16.19
N MET A 217 -8.62 3.85 15.83
CA MET A 217 -8.75 2.75 16.81
C MET A 217 -7.51 2.60 17.70
N LEU A 218 -6.31 2.87 17.18
CA LEU A 218 -5.05 2.77 17.94
C LEU A 218 -4.74 4.02 18.76
N ARG A 219 -5.13 5.21 18.29
CA ARG A 219 -4.61 6.49 18.78
C ARG A 219 -5.68 7.48 19.21
N GLU A 220 -6.95 7.07 19.31
CA GLU A 220 -8.06 7.97 19.64
C GLU A 220 -7.80 8.77 20.93
N ALA A 221 -7.27 8.16 21.98
CA ALA A 221 -6.95 8.87 23.22
C ALA A 221 -5.94 10.02 22.99
N ASN A 222 -4.90 9.80 22.18
CA ASN A 222 -3.92 10.84 21.86
C ASN A 222 -4.46 11.88 20.86
N LEU A 223 -5.29 11.46 19.91
CA LEU A 223 -5.85 12.35 18.89
C LEU A 223 -6.94 13.25 19.46
N SER A 224 -7.79 12.74 20.35
CA SER A 224 -8.94 13.47 20.92
C SER A 224 -8.56 14.73 21.71
N VAL A 225 -7.32 14.80 22.20
CA VAL A 225 -6.82 15.95 22.97
C VAL A 225 -6.16 17.02 22.09
N LEU A 226 -5.90 16.74 20.81
CA LEU A 226 -5.21 17.67 19.91
C LEU A 226 -6.08 18.92 19.63
N PRO A 227 -5.57 20.14 19.88
CA PRO A 227 -6.37 21.36 19.73
C PRO A 227 -6.91 21.59 18.31
N GLY A 228 -6.11 21.37 17.28
CA GLY A 228 -6.50 21.55 15.88
C GLY A 228 -7.56 20.54 15.43
N LEU A 229 -7.39 19.28 15.82
CA LEU A 229 -8.41 18.25 15.64
C LEU A 229 -9.74 18.66 16.30
N ARG A 230 -9.71 19.12 17.55
CA ARG A 230 -10.93 19.50 18.27
C ARG A 230 -11.71 20.65 17.65
N ARG A 231 -11.03 21.50 16.85
CA ARG A 231 -11.65 22.61 16.12
C ARG A 231 -12.29 22.19 14.80
N THR A 232 -11.89 21.04 14.25
CA THR A 232 -12.24 20.63 12.88
C THR A 232 -13.16 19.41 12.85
N VAL A 233 -12.87 18.39 13.66
CA VAL A 233 -13.54 17.08 13.67
C VAL A 233 -14.64 17.02 14.73
N ASP A 234 -15.79 16.41 14.40
CA ASP A 234 -16.93 16.25 15.34
C ASP A 234 -16.88 14.92 16.11
N ALA A 235 -16.35 13.85 15.50
CA ALA A 235 -16.30 12.53 16.12
C ALA A 235 -15.09 11.68 15.67
N LEU A 236 -14.56 10.90 16.61
CA LEU A 236 -13.54 9.88 16.38
C LEU A 236 -14.14 8.49 16.63
N CYS A 237 -14.23 7.66 15.59
CA CYS A 237 -14.68 6.28 15.69
C CYS A 237 -13.51 5.36 16.05
N TRP A 238 -13.47 4.89 17.30
CA TRP A 238 -12.41 4.03 17.83
C TRP A 238 -12.74 2.53 17.72
N THR A 239 -13.78 2.18 16.95
CA THR A 239 -14.25 0.80 16.74
C THR A 239 -14.48 0.52 15.24
N ALA A 240 -15.08 -0.63 14.90
CA ALA A 240 -15.63 -0.85 13.57
C ALA A 240 -16.78 0.15 13.32
N GLY A 241 -16.82 0.75 12.12
CA GLY A 241 -17.61 1.97 11.89
C GLY A 241 -19.07 1.74 11.46
N GLU A 242 -19.46 0.49 11.17
CA GLU A 242 -20.75 0.11 10.62
C GLU A 242 -21.92 0.59 11.51
N GLU A 243 -21.99 0.07 12.75
CA GLU A 243 -23.02 0.46 13.72
C GLU A 243 -22.83 1.90 14.22
N PRO A 244 -21.63 2.37 14.59
CA PRO A 244 -21.44 3.76 15.01
C PRO A 244 -21.92 4.81 14.00
N LEU A 245 -21.64 4.65 12.70
CA LEU A 245 -22.11 5.60 11.67
C LEU A 245 -23.61 5.49 11.45
N GLU A 246 -24.16 4.28 11.41
CA GLU A 246 -25.62 4.07 11.30
C GLU A 246 -26.35 4.77 12.45
N ARG A 247 -25.95 4.48 13.70
CA ARG A 247 -26.58 5.04 14.90
C ARG A 247 -26.37 6.54 15.01
N TRP A 248 -25.26 7.07 14.51
CA TRP A 248 -25.09 8.52 14.45
C TRP A 248 -26.06 9.16 13.45
N LEU A 249 -26.28 8.57 12.28
CA LEU A 249 -27.29 9.07 11.35
C LEU A 249 -28.69 9.00 11.95
N ASP A 250 -29.03 7.91 12.65
CA ASP A 250 -30.28 7.78 13.41
C ASP A 250 -30.44 8.93 14.42
N ALA A 251 -29.36 9.29 15.13
CA ALA A 251 -29.36 10.39 16.09
C ALA A 251 -29.51 11.77 15.40
N LEU A 252 -28.91 11.95 14.22
CA LEU A 252 -29.07 13.17 13.42
C LEU A 252 -30.48 13.31 12.83
N ASP A 253 -31.20 12.20 12.68
CA ASP A 253 -32.62 12.18 12.31
C ASP A 253 -33.55 12.39 13.51
N GLY A 254 -33.02 12.39 14.73
CA GLY A 254 -33.79 12.53 15.97
C GLY A 254 -34.54 11.25 16.39
N THR A 255 -34.25 10.11 15.74
CA THR A 255 -34.86 8.81 16.08
C THR A 255 -34.34 8.24 17.39
N ILE A 256 -33.12 8.63 17.79
CA ILE A 256 -32.45 8.22 19.03
C ILE A 256 -31.67 9.40 19.63
N PRO A 257 -31.38 9.40 20.93
CA PRO A 257 -30.47 10.38 21.53
C PRO A 257 -29.01 10.10 21.13
N SER A 258 -28.18 11.15 21.06
CA SER A 258 -26.74 11.04 20.75
C SER A 258 -25.96 10.20 21.78
N THR A 259 -26.49 10.06 23.00
CA THR A 259 -25.93 9.21 24.07
C THR A 259 -26.07 7.72 23.79
N GLU A 260 -26.88 7.32 22.80
CA GLU A 260 -27.03 5.94 22.37
C GLU A 260 -26.08 5.53 21.25
N VAL A 261 -25.31 6.46 20.68
CA VAL A 261 -24.34 6.16 19.62
C VAL A 261 -23.12 5.45 20.23
N PRO A 262 -22.81 4.20 19.84
CA PRO A 262 -21.66 3.48 20.36
C PRO A 262 -20.36 3.84 19.63
N GLY A 263 -19.22 3.50 20.22
CA GLY A 263 -17.93 3.45 19.52
C GLY A 263 -17.38 4.79 19.03
N MET A 264 -17.92 5.91 19.51
CA MET A 264 -17.51 7.27 19.14
C MET A 264 -16.95 8.03 20.35
N THR A 265 -15.91 8.82 20.11
CA THR A 265 -15.50 9.91 20.99
C THR A 265 -15.91 11.22 20.33
N TRP A 266 -16.76 11.97 21.01
CA TRP A 266 -17.25 13.26 20.52
C TRP A 266 -16.24 14.36 20.78
N SER A 267 -16.05 15.21 19.79
CA SER A 267 -15.25 16.43 19.89
C SER A 267 -16.13 17.65 19.61
N PRO A 268 -16.98 18.07 20.58
CA PRO A 268 -17.85 19.21 20.40
C PRO A 268 -17.04 20.50 20.23
N ARG A 269 -17.51 21.36 19.30
CA ARG A 269 -16.91 22.66 18.99
C ARG A 269 -17.01 23.59 20.20
N ALA A 270 -15.97 24.38 20.48
CA ALA A 270 -16.08 25.48 21.44
C ALA A 270 -17.22 26.42 21.02
N GLY A 271 -18.22 26.61 21.89
CA GLY A 271 -19.46 27.35 21.61
C GLY A 271 -20.71 26.49 21.42
N ASN A 272 -20.56 25.22 21.02
CA ASN A 272 -21.58 24.19 21.25
C ASN A 272 -21.26 23.54 22.59
N ALA A 273 -21.56 24.24 23.68
CA ALA A 273 -21.49 23.64 25.00
C ALA A 273 -22.30 22.32 24.95
N ALA A 274 -21.69 21.22 25.40
CA ALA A 274 -22.50 20.14 25.91
C ALA A 274 -23.48 20.79 26.92
N PRO A 275 -24.80 20.47 26.87
CA PRO A 275 -25.74 21.02 27.83
C PRO A 275 -25.12 20.92 29.23
N ALA A 276 -25.02 22.06 29.92
CA ALA A 276 -24.37 22.13 31.23
C ALA A 276 -24.97 21.05 32.14
N GLY A 277 -24.19 20.03 32.45
CA GLY A 277 -24.64 18.84 33.18
C GLY A 277 -24.42 17.48 32.47
N ASN A 278 -24.05 17.46 31.18
CA ASN A 278 -23.81 16.19 30.48
C ASN A 278 -22.35 15.72 30.69
N THR A 279 -22.18 14.72 31.56
CA THR A 279 -21.00 13.85 31.54
C THR A 279 -20.78 13.33 30.12
N ALA A 280 -19.53 13.15 29.70
CA ALA A 280 -19.24 12.53 28.40
C ALA A 280 -20.08 11.25 28.27
N PRO A 281 -20.82 11.04 27.16
CA PRO A 281 -21.69 9.88 27.04
C PRO A 281 -20.88 8.60 27.34
N PRO A 282 -21.45 7.65 28.10
CA PRO A 282 -20.72 6.46 28.49
C PRO A 282 -20.13 5.76 27.27
N ARG A 283 -18.88 5.31 27.35
CA ARG A 283 -18.22 4.56 26.26
C ARG A 283 -18.96 3.24 26.03
N ARG A 284 -19.92 3.25 25.10
CA ARG A 284 -20.67 2.08 24.68
C ARG A 284 -19.91 1.34 23.58
N ALA A 285 -19.75 0.04 23.75
CA ALA A 285 -19.19 -0.82 22.71
C ALA A 285 -20.28 -1.13 21.65
N PRO A 286 -19.91 -1.27 20.38
CA PRO A 286 -20.79 -1.80 19.35
C PRO A 286 -21.31 -3.20 19.71
N THR A 287 -22.57 -3.46 19.38
CA THR A 287 -23.26 -4.74 19.55
C THR A 287 -23.29 -5.57 18.27
N LEU A 288 -23.24 -4.91 17.11
CA LEU A 288 -23.28 -5.52 15.78
C LEU A 288 -22.19 -6.59 15.64
N ARG A 289 -22.61 -7.77 15.25
CA ARG A 289 -21.75 -8.93 15.05
C ARG A 289 -21.38 -9.07 13.58
N PHE A 290 -20.22 -9.67 13.34
CA PHE A 290 -19.71 -9.88 11.98
C PHE A 290 -20.65 -10.74 11.12
N HIS A 291 -21.40 -11.67 11.73
CA HIS A 291 -22.37 -12.45 10.97
C HIS A 291 -23.60 -11.63 10.52
N GLU A 292 -23.78 -10.42 11.02
CA GLU A 292 -24.81 -9.48 10.57
C GLU A 292 -24.28 -8.57 9.45
N PHE A 293 -22.99 -8.66 9.13
CA PHE A 293 -22.40 -7.93 8.03
C PHE A 293 -22.79 -8.61 6.72
N GLY A 294 -23.31 -7.83 5.79
CA GLY A 294 -23.46 -8.27 4.40
C GLY A 294 -22.19 -8.03 3.59
N PRO A 295 -22.20 -8.41 2.30
CA PRO A 295 -21.04 -8.27 1.43
C PRO A 295 -20.60 -6.81 1.24
N PRO A 296 -19.33 -6.57 0.87
CA PRO A 296 -18.85 -5.24 0.51
C PRO A 296 -19.56 -4.72 -0.73
N ASP A 297 -19.80 -3.41 -0.79
CA ASP A 297 -20.35 -2.71 -1.94
C ASP A 297 -19.27 -1.82 -2.58
N HIS A 298 -18.80 -2.19 -3.77
CA HIS A 298 -17.77 -1.44 -4.51
C HIS A 298 -18.35 -0.39 -5.47
N ILE A 299 -19.67 -0.25 -5.58
CA ILE A 299 -20.31 0.70 -6.49
C ILE A 299 -19.94 2.12 -6.06
N GLY A 300 -19.40 2.88 -7.01
CA GLY A 300 -18.85 4.23 -6.80
C GLY A 300 -17.32 4.26 -6.78
N LEU A 301 -16.65 3.12 -6.57
CA LEU A 301 -15.18 3.05 -6.64
C LEU A 301 -14.71 2.62 -8.04
N PRO A 302 -13.63 3.22 -8.57
CA PRO A 302 -13.03 2.82 -9.83
C PRO A 302 -12.16 1.55 -9.64
N VAL A 303 -12.78 0.41 -9.33
CA VAL A 303 -12.08 -0.84 -8.93
C VAL A 303 -11.00 -1.31 -9.90
N ARG A 304 -11.14 -0.99 -11.20
CA ARG A 304 -10.13 -1.31 -12.22
C ARG A 304 -8.89 -0.43 -12.15
N SER A 305 -9.01 0.79 -11.63
CA SER A 305 -7.93 1.80 -11.54
C SER A 305 -6.90 1.52 -10.45
N TYR A 306 -7.14 0.56 -9.57
CA TYR A 306 -6.15 0.13 -8.59
C TYR A 306 -4.96 -0.53 -9.28
N LEU A 307 -3.76 -0.24 -8.81
CA LEU A 307 -2.47 -0.49 -9.44
C LEU A 307 -1.99 -1.95 -9.35
N ASN A 308 -2.85 -2.89 -9.75
CA ASN A 308 -2.55 -4.33 -9.89
C ASN A 308 -2.44 -4.74 -11.37
N GLU A 309 -1.70 -5.80 -11.68
CA GLU A 309 -1.53 -6.30 -13.07
C GLU A 309 -2.81 -6.98 -13.59
N GLY A 310 -3.56 -7.61 -12.69
CA GLY A 310 -4.90 -8.15 -12.94
C GLY A 310 -5.88 -7.60 -11.91
N LEU A 311 -7.18 -7.58 -12.22
CA LEU A 311 -8.19 -7.12 -11.28
C LEU A 311 -8.22 -8.03 -10.05
N GLU A 312 -7.81 -7.50 -8.91
CA GLU A 312 -7.87 -8.15 -7.60
C GLU A 312 -8.79 -7.33 -6.67
N VAL A 313 -9.64 -8.02 -5.93
CA VAL A 313 -10.56 -7.40 -4.96
C VAL A 313 -10.46 -8.14 -3.64
N ALA A 314 -10.41 -7.39 -2.54
CA ALA A 314 -10.25 -7.94 -1.21
C ALA A 314 -11.61 -8.23 -0.54
N ILE A 315 -11.63 -9.20 0.37
CA ILE A 315 -12.70 -9.45 1.34
C ILE A 315 -12.08 -9.82 2.69
N VAL A 316 -12.88 -9.80 3.76
CA VAL A 316 -12.53 -10.41 5.05
C VAL A 316 -13.46 -11.56 5.37
N SER A 317 -12.94 -12.58 6.05
CA SER A 317 -13.68 -13.72 6.59
C SER A 317 -13.81 -13.69 8.11
N CYS A 318 -13.10 -12.78 8.78
CA CYS A 318 -13.19 -12.58 10.21
C CYS A 318 -12.91 -11.13 10.63
N VAL A 319 -13.21 -10.83 11.89
CA VAL A 319 -12.76 -9.63 12.60
C VAL A 319 -11.86 -10.06 13.75
N GLY A 320 -10.63 -9.54 13.75
CA GLY A 320 -9.59 -9.95 14.69
C GLY A 320 -8.90 -11.25 14.27
N CYS A 321 -8.05 -11.77 15.16
CA CYS A 321 -7.23 -12.94 14.91
C CYS A 321 -7.50 -14.01 15.98
N TYR A 322 -7.89 -15.23 15.58
CA TYR A 322 -8.13 -16.32 16.53
C TYR A 322 -6.91 -16.66 17.40
N TRP A 323 -5.70 -16.33 16.92
CA TRP A 323 -4.48 -16.48 17.71
C TRP A 323 -4.34 -15.33 18.73
N GLY A 324 -4.54 -14.09 18.30
CA GLY A 324 -4.70 -12.90 19.14
C GLY A 324 -3.56 -12.55 20.10
N ARG A 325 -2.44 -13.29 20.08
CA ARG A 325 -1.45 -13.27 21.15
C ARG A 325 -0.07 -12.76 20.74
N CYS A 326 0.18 -12.41 19.49
CA CYS A 326 1.51 -11.95 19.10
C CYS A 326 1.91 -10.67 19.85
N VAL A 327 3.07 -10.68 20.53
CA VAL A 327 3.53 -9.57 21.40
C VAL A 327 3.53 -8.22 20.69
N PHE A 328 4.07 -8.16 19.48
CA PHE A 328 4.21 -6.93 18.69
C PHE A 328 2.92 -6.46 18.01
N CYS A 329 1.86 -7.28 17.98
CA CYS A 329 0.74 -7.04 17.08
C CYS A 329 -0.29 -6.07 17.67
N ALA A 330 -0.46 -4.89 17.08
CA ALA A 330 -1.50 -3.94 17.47
C ALA A 330 -2.87 -4.21 16.79
N TYR A 331 -2.91 -5.13 15.81
CA TYR A 331 -4.10 -5.41 14.99
C TYR A 331 -4.83 -6.65 15.50
N GLY A 332 -4.15 -7.81 15.49
CA GLY A 332 -4.72 -9.11 15.84
C GLY A 332 -5.07 -9.28 17.32
N ASN A 333 -4.45 -8.50 18.22
CA ASN A 333 -4.67 -8.65 19.68
C ASN A 333 -6.06 -8.18 20.14
N ARG A 334 -6.86 -7.62 19.23
CA ARG A 334 -8.28 -7.31 19.44
C ARG A 334 -9.11 -8.49 19.91
N SER A 335 -8.65 -9.72 19.68
CA SER A 335 -9.35 -10.97 20.01
C SER A 335 -9.14 -11.46 21.44
N LEU A 336 -8.27 -10.84 22.23
CA LEU A 336 -7.99 -11.26 23.61
C LEU A 336 -9.20 -11.12 24.55
N PRO A 337 -9.99 -10.03 24.51
CA PRO A 337 -11.19 -9.97 25.32
C PRO A 337 -12.23 -11.00 24.81
N PRO A 338 -12.88 -11.77 25.71
CA PRO A 338 -13.89 -12.74 25.34
C PRO A 338 -14.96 -12.15 24.40
N GLY A 339 -15.30 -12.88 23.34
CA GLY A 339 -16.32 -12.48 22.36
C GLY A 339 -15.87 -11.47 21.30
N ARG A 340 -14.58 -11.09 21.24
CA ARG A 340 -14.08 -10.12 20.25
C ARG A 340 -13.61 -10.72 18.93
N TYR A 341 -13.08 -11.95 18.90
CA TYR A 341 -12.89 -12.66 17.64
C TYR A 341 -14.24 -13.09 17.08
N GLN A 342 -14.49 -12.78 15.82
CA GLN A 342 -15.72 -13.17 15.13
C GLN A 342 -15.35 -13.65 13.73
N GLN A 343 -16.00 -14.70 13.26
CA GLN A 343 -15.76 -15.26 11.93
C GLN A 343 -17.08 -15.46 11.19
N ALA A 344 -17.02 -15.36 9.87
CA ALA A 344 -18.16 -15.63 9.00
C ALA A 344 -18.48 -17.13 8.99
N THR A 345 -19.70 -17.44 8.59
CA THR A 345 -20.08 -18.78 8.16
C THR A 345 -19.53 -19.07 6.75
N VAL A 346 -19.49 -20.35 6.37
CA VAL A 346 -19.15 -20.79 5.00
C VAL A 346 -20.02 -20.09 3.96
N GLY A 347 -21.33 -19.98 4.22
CA GLY A 347 -22.29 -19.32 3.34
C GLY A 347 -21.96 -17.84 3.12
N GLN A 348 -21.67 -17.10 4.19
CA GLN A 348 -21.37 -15.67 4.11
C GLN A 348 -20.10 -15.37 3.31
N VAL A 349 -19.03 -16.16 3.51
CA VAL A 349 -17.82 -16.00 2.69
C VAL A 349 -18.13 -16.31 1.23
N ALA A 350 -18.92 -17.35 0.94
CA ALA A 350 -19.32 -17.68 -0.42
C ALA A 350 -20.17 -16.58 -1.07
N ASP A 351 -21.13 -16.00 -0.34
CA ASP A 351 -21.99 -14.91 -0.80
C ASP A 351 -21.18 -13.63 -1.07
N ALA A 352 -20.18 -13.33 -0.23
CA ALA A 352 -19.27 -12.22 -0.43
C ALA A 352 -18.41 -12.40 -1.69
N VAL A 353 -17.83 -13.59 -1.89
CA VAL A 353 -17.06 -13.91 -3.09
C VAL A 353 -17.92 -13.81 -4.35
N GLU A 354 -19.11 -14.40 -4.33
CA GLU A 354 -20.05 -14.36 -5.46
C GLU A 354 -20.47 -12.93 -5.80
N THR A 355 -20.80 -12.12 -4.79
CA THR A 355 -21.13 -10.70 -4.95
C THR A 355 -19.98 -9.93 -5.59
N VAL A 356 -18.77 -10.07 -5.07
CA VAL A 356 -17.59 -9.37 -5.58
C VAL A 356 -17.25 -9.80 -7.01
N VAL A 357 -17.34 -11.09 -7.33
CA VAL A 357 -17.10 -11.60 -8.69
C VAL A 357 -18.16 -11.07 -9.66
N ARG A 358 -19.43 -11.09 -9.28
CA ARG A 358 -20.53 -10.55 -10.10
C ARG A 358 -20.36 -9.06 -10.36
N ASP A 359 -20.08 -8.28 -9.32
CA ASP A 359 -20.12 -6.81 -9.39
C ASP A 359 -18.87 -6.22 -10.05
N THR A 360 -17.72 -6.93 -9.99
CA THR A 360 -16.44 -6.40 -10.49
C THR A 360 -15.91 -7.16 -11.71
N GLY A 361 -16.33 -8.42 -11.89
CA GLY A 361 -15.75 -9.34 -12.87
C GLY A 361 -14.37 -9.87 -12.48
N THR A 362 -13.95 -9.74 -11.22
CA THR A 362 -12.65 -10.26 -10.76
C THR A 362 -12.52 -11.78 -10.99
N ARG A 363 -11.28 -12.24 -11.13
CA ARG A 363 -10.89 -13.66 -11.17
C ARG A 363 -9.95 -14.03 -10.03
N PHE A 364 -9.65 -13.08 -9.15
CA PHE A 364 -8.81 -13.27 -7.99
C PHE A 364 -9.36 -12.47 -6.79
N VAL A 365 -9.58 -13.17 -5.68
CA VAL A 365 -10.02 -12.57 -4.41
C VAL A 365 -8.91 -12.66 -3.38
N ALA A 366 -8.57 -11.53 -2.76
CA ALA A 366 -7.62 -11.48 -1.65
C ALA A 366 -8.39 -11.54 -0.32
N ILE A 367 -8.15 -12.57 0.49
CA ILE A 367 -8.71 -12.66 1.84
C ILE A 367 -7.68 -12.05 2.79
N VAL A 368 -7.99 -10.86 3.29
CA VAL A 368 -7.04 -9.98 3.99
C VAL A 368 -7.24 -9.96 5.50
N ASP A 369 -7.63 -11.10 6.06
CA ASP A 369 -7.75 -11.31 7.51
C ASP A 369 -6.41 -11.09 8.22
N GLU A 370 -6.44 -10.74 9.50
CA GLU A 370 -5.22 -10.66 10.33
C GLU A 370 -4.52 -12.02 10.43
N ASN A 371 -5.30 -13.11 10.49
CA ASN A 371 -4.85 -14.48 10.27
C ASN A 371 -6.02 -15.34 9.77
N THR A 372 -5.92 -15.83 8.55
CA THR A 372 -7.03 -16.52 7.87
C THR A 372 -7.25 -17.91 8.46
N ASN A 373 -8.50 -18.25 8.79
CA ASN A 373 -8.89 -19.63 9.05
C ASN A 373 -8.95 -20.42 7.73
N LEU A 374 -7.85 -21.10 7.39
CA LEU A 374 -7.68 -21.82 6.12
C LEU A 374 -8.75 -22.90 5.88
N ARG A 375 -9.26 -23.55 6.94
CA ARG A 375 -10.30 -24.58 6.83
C ARG A 375 -11.66 -23.99 6.48
N LEU A 376 -12.01 -22.86 7.09
CA LEU A 376 -13.25 -22.11 6.79
C LEU A 376 -13.23 -21.66 5.32
N VAL A 377 -12.16 -20.99 4.91
CA VAL A 377 -12.01 -20.47 3.55
C VAL A 377 -12.00 -21.59 2.52
N SER A 378 -11.27 -22.70 2.76
CA SER A 378 -11.27 -23.84 1.84
C SER A 378 -12.68 -24.40 1.61
N LYS A 379 -13.50 -24.53 2.67
CA LYS A 379 -14.90 -24.94 2.56
C LYS A 379 -15.75 -23.92 1.79
N ALA A 380 -15.60 -22.63 2.10
CA ALA A 380 -16.32 -21.56 1.40
C ALA A 380 -16.01 -21.52 -0.10
N MET A 381 -14.74 -21.63 -0.48
CA MET A 381 -14.33 -21.60 -1.89
C MET A 381 -14.77 -22.84 -2.67
N ARG A 382 -14.94 -23.99 -2.00
CA ARG A 382 -15.62 -25.16 -2.60
C ARG A 382 -17.10 -24.87 -2.85
N ALA A 383 -17.80 -24.30 -1.88
CA ALA A 383 -19.21 -23.90 -2.05
C ALA A 383 -19.37 -22.87 -3.19
N VAL A 384 -18.47 -21.90 -3.30
CA VAL A 384 -18.41 -20.95 -4.44
C VAL A 384 -18.29 -21.69 -5.78
N ARG A 385 -17.42 -22.70 -5.84
CA ARG A 385 -17.23 -23.50 -7.06
C ARG A 385 -18.45 -24.35 -7.40
N GLU A 386 -19.10 -24.93 -6.40
CA GLU A 386 -20.35 -25.70 -6.54
C GLU A 386 -21.49 -24.82 -7.08
N ARG A 387 -21.51 -23.52 -6.72
CA ARG A 387 -22.41 -22.51 -7.30
C ARG A 387 -22.05 -22.06 -8.72
N GLY A 388 -21.04 -22.68 -9.34
CA GLY A 388 -20.62 -22.35 -10.71
C GLY A 388 -19.67 -21.15 -10.84
N VAL A 389 -19.28 -20.51 -9.73
CA VAL A 389 -18.35 -19.38 -9.75
C VAL A 389 -16.90 -19.90 -9.80
N ARG A 390 -16.13 -19.45 -10.79
CA ARG A 390 -14.72 -19.84 -10.97
C ARG A 390 -13.82 -18.65 -10.66
N VAL A 391 -13.11 -18.72 -9.54
CA VAL A 391 -12.26 -17.64 -9.03
C VAL A 391 -11.12 -18.25 -8.19
N ARG A 392 -9.92 -17.67 -8.30
CA ARG A 392 -8.78 -18.04 -7.44
C ARG A 392 -8.70 -17.11 -6.23
N PHE A 393 -7.94 -17.49 -5.21
CA PHE A 393 -7.79 -16.65 -4.04
C PHE A 393 -6.39 -16.67 -3.44
N GLY A 394 -6.07 -15.60 -2.73
CA GLY A 394 -4.91 -15.49 -1.85
C GLY A 394 -5.34 -15.28 -0.40
N VAL A 395 -4.52 -15.71 0.55
CA VAL A 395 -4.78 -15.58 1.99
C VAL A 395 -3.57 -15.06 2.74
N ARG A 396 -3.81 -14.48 3.91
CA ARG A 396 -2.76 -14.18 4.90
C ARG A 396 -2.84 -15.17 6.04
N SER A 397 -1.74 -15.85 6.37
CA SER A 397 -1.74 -16.85 7.45
C SER A 397 -0.42 -16.86 8.23
N ARG A 398 -0.39 -17.46 9.40
CA ARG A 398 0.87 -17.90 10.03
C ARG A 398 1.39 -19.15 9.31
N LEU A 399 2.60 -19.59 9.66
CA LEU A 399 3.09 -20.92 9.30
C LEU A 399 2.37 -21.98 10.18
N GLU A 400 1.08 -22.17 9.89
CA GLU A 400 0.16 -23.01 10.65
C GLU A 400 0.55 -24.49 10.57
N SER A 401 0.39 -25.23 11.67
CA SER A 401 0.67 -26.67 11.72
C SER A 401 -0.16 -27.47 10.72
N SER A 402 -1.36 -27.00 10.35
CA SER A 402 -2.18 -27.64 9.31
C SER A 402 -1.50 -27.71 7.95
N LEU A 403 -0.55 -26.83 7.64
CA LEU A 403 0.22 -26.83 6.39
C LEU A 403 1.32 -27.91 6.37
N THR A 404 1.53 -28.60 7.49
CA THR A 404 2.42 -29.77 7.55
C THR A 404 1.81 -31.04 6.94
N ASP A 405 0.50 -31.03 6.69
CA ASP A 405 -0.22 -32.10 6.00
C ASP A 405 -0.24 -31.84 4.48
N PRO A 406 0.45 -32.65 3.66
CA PRO A 406 0.46 -32.47 2.22
C PRO A 406 -0.93 -32.68 1.58
N ALA A 407 -1.81 -33.50 2.18
CA ALA A 407 -3.17 -33.68 1.68
C ALA A 407 -4.01 -32.40 1.87
N PHE A 408 -3.84 -31.72 3.01
CA PHE A 408 -4.48 -30.42 3.25
C PHE A 408 -3.99 -29.35 2.26
N CYS A 409 -2.69 -29.27 1.98
CA CYS A 409 -2.15 -28.31 1.00
C CYS A 409 -2.69 -28.57 -0.43
N ARG A 410 -2.78 -29.83 -0.88
CA ARG A 410 -3.41 -30.18 -2.17
C ARG A 410 -4.89 -29.79 -2.20
N ALA A 411 -5.64 -30.12 -1.15
CA ALA A 411 -7.04 -29.75 -0.99
C ALA A 411 -7.28 -28.23 -1.02
N LEU A 412 -6.31 -27.44 -0.53
CA LEU A 412 -6.35 -25.98 -0.56
C LEU A 412 -6.07 -25.44 -1.97
N ALA A 413 -5.10 -26.01 -2.69
CA ALA A 413 -4.81 -25.68 -4.09
C ALA A 413 -6.01 -26.02 -5.00
N GLU A 414 -6.61 -27.19 -4.84
CA GLU A 414 -7.84 -27.61 -5.53
C GLU A 414 -9.02 -26.70 -5.26
N ALA A 415 -9.10 -26.08 -4.06
CA ALA A 415 -10.10 -25.06 -3.74
C ALA A 415 -9.87 -23.74 -4.50
N GLY A 416 -8.72 -23.55 -5.14
CA GLY A 416 -8.35 -22.35 -5.90
C GLY A 416 -7.35 -21.44 -5.20
N CYS A 417 -6.70 -21.90 -4.12
CA CYS A 417 -5.69 -21.11 -3.43
C CYS A 417 -4.45 -21.00 -4.30
N ALA A 418 -4.11 -19.78 -4.69
CA ALA A 418 -2.97 -19.51 -5.55
C ALA A 418 -1.77 -18.93 -4.78
N MET A 419 -2.02 -18.32 -3.61
CA MET A 419 -0.99 -17.67 -2.83
C MET A 419 -1.31 -17.66 -1.33
N ILE A 420 -0.29 -17.87 -0.50
CA ILE A 420 -0.31 -17.68 0.95
C ILE A 420 0.80 -16.69 1.30
N ALA A 421 0.43 -15.56 1.89
CA ALA A 421 1.36 -14.62 2.49
C ALA A 421 1.47 -14.90 4.00
N VAL A 422 2.70 -14.98 4.52
CA VAL A 422 2.98 -15.29 5.93
C VAL A 422 3.91 -14.27 6.57
N GLY A 423 3.67 -13.98 7.86
CA GLY A 423 4.65 -13.28 8.69
C GLY A 423 5.74 -14.25 9.11
N TYR A 424 7.00 -13.87 8.89
CA TYR A 424 8.18 -14.65 9.24
C TYR A 424 9.08 -13.83 10.17
N GLU A 425 9.15 -14.25 11.43
CA GLU A 425 9.89 -13.55 12.50
C GLU A 425 11.15 -14.32 12.95
N GLY A 426 11.67 -15.19 12.07
CA GLY A 426 12.91 -15.96 12.28
C GLY A 426 12.71 -17.44 12.62
N ASN A 427 13.82 -18.16 12.73
CA ASN A 427 13.89 -19.60 13.01
C ASN A 427 14.18 -19.94 14.49
N SER A 428 14.46 -18.96 15.35
CA SER A 428 14.67 -19.22 16.78
C SER A 428 13.35 -19.54 17.49
N GLN A 429 13.18 -20.78 17.95
CA GLN A 429 12.00 -21.16 18.74
C GLN A 429 11.88 -20.33 20.02
N ARG A 430 13.01 -19.98 20.65
CA ARG A 430 13.05 -19.12 21.84
C ARG A 430 12.38 -17.77 21.59
N LEU A 431 12.74 -17.09 20.49
CA LEU A 431 12.17 -15.80 20.13
C LEU A 431 10.69 -15.93 19.72
N LEU A 432 10.32 -17.00 19.00
CA LEU A 432 8.95 -17.27 18.62
C LEU A 432 8.04 -17.51 19.83
N ASP A 433 8.55 -18.18 20.86
CA ASP A 433 7.85 -18.41 22.13
C ASP A 433 7.74 -17.12 22.95
N LEU A 434 8.83 -16.33 23.01
CA LEU A 434 8.83 -15.03 23.69
C LEU A 434 7.84 -14.04 23.05
N MET A 435 7.73 -14.05 21.71
CA MET A 435 6.72 -13.30 20.96
C MET A 435 5.32 -13.93 21.00
N ASP A 436 5.16 -15.11 21.58
CA ASP A 436 3.92 -15.87 21.65
C ASP A 436 3.30 -16.03 20.25
N ARG A 437 4.09 -16.54 19.30
CA ARG A 437 3.68 -16.74 17.90
C ARG A 437 2.87 -17.99 17.68
N GLY A 438 3.03 -19.01 18.54
CA GLY A 438 2.26 -20.25 18.46
C GLY A 438 2.56 -21.10 17.24
N VAL A 439 3.81 -21.05 16.77
CA VAL A 439 4.31 -21.81 15.62
C VAL A 439 5.59 -22.52 16.03
N ARG A 440 5.95 -23.56 15.28
CA ARG A 440 7.16 -24.35 15.53
C ARG A 440 8.14 -24.15 14.38
N ALA A 441 9.33 -23.61 14.66
CA ALA A 441 10.35 -23.40 13.64
C ALA A 441 10.73 -24.70 12.92
N ALA A 442 10.72 -25.83 13.65
CA ALA A 442 11.00 -27.15 13.11
C ALA A 442 10.01 -27.60 12.01
N ASP A 443 8.82 -27.01 11.93
CA ASP A 443 7.83 -27.33 10.90
C ASP A 443 8.04 -26.54 9.59
N TYR A 444 8.86 -25.48 9.60
CA TYR A 444 8.92 -24.51 8.50
C TYR A 444 9.35 -25.15 7.18
N GLN A 445 10.40 -25.98 7.16
CA GLN A 445 10.85 -26.62 5.91
C GLN A 445 9.76 -27.51 5.31
N ARG A 446 9.13 -28.35 6.13
CA ARG A 446 8.02 -29.22 5.72
C ARG A 446 6.84 -28.40 5.17
N ILE A 447 6.53 -27.26 5.78
CA ILE A 447 5.48 -26.34 5.29
C ILE A 447 5.87 -25.77 3.93
N VAL A 448 7.10 -25.28 3.75
CA VAL A 448 7.59 -24.75 2.46
C VAL A 448 7.49 -25.82 1.37
N ASP A 449 7.95 -27.04 1.65
CA ASP A 449 7.94 -28.16 0.70
C ASP A 449 6.50 -28.51 0.30
N ASN A 450 5.60 -28.65 1.28
CA ASN A 450 4.20 -29.01 1.04
C ASN A 450 3.43 -27.92 0.26
N VAL A 451 3.57 -26.66 0.65
CA VAL A 451 2.84 -25.53 0.04
C VAL A 451 3.33 -25.33 -1.39
N THR A 452 4.64 -25.30 -1.60
CA THR A 452 5.19 -25.07 -2.94
C THR A 452 5.05 -26.28 -3.85
N GLY A 453 5.13 -27.50 -3.31
CA GLY A 453 4.83 -28.75 -4.00
C GLY A 453 3.37 -28.88 -4.43
N ALA A 454 2.44 -28.26 -3.71
CA ALA A 454 1.03 -28.14 -4.12
C ALA A 454 0.80 -27.05 -5.19
N GLY A 455 1.84 -26.34 -5.64
CA GLY A 455 1.74 -25.28 -6.64
C GLY A 455 1.27 -23.92 -6.08
N ILE A 456 1.16 -23.78 -4.76
CA ILE A 456 0.77 -22.53 -4.10
C ILE A 456 2.00 -21.62 -3.98
N THR A 457 1.84 -20.34 -4.31
CA THR A 457 2.91 -19.35 -4.09
C THR A 457 3.01 -19.00 -2.62
N LEU A 458 4.20 -19.11 -2.04
CA LEU A 458 4.45 -18.75 -0.65
C LEU A 458 5.23 -17.45 -0.60
N ARG A 459 4.74 -16.47 0.16
CA ARG A 459 5.39 -15.16 0.31
C ARG A 459 5.59 -14.79 1.76
N PHE A 460 6.77 -14.26 2.06
CA PHE A 460 7.18 -13.92 3.41
C PHE A 460 7.19 -12.40 3.59
N SER A 461 6.64 -11.95 4.71
CA SER A 461 6.95 -10.65 5.30
C SER A 461 7.94 -10.90 6.43
N VAL A 462 9.19 -10.48 6.25
CA VAL A 462 10.27 -10.76 7.20
C VAL A 462 10.38 -9.62 8.21
N MET A 463 10.38 -9.97 9.50
CA MET A 463 10.59 -9.03 10.59
C MET A 463 12.03 -9.09 11.09
N GLY A 464 12.68 -7.93 11.21
CA GLY A 464 13.94 -7.74 11.92
C GLY A 464 13.77 -7.03 13.26
N HIS A 465 14.86 -6.90 14.01
CA HIS A 465 14.86 -6.35 15.38
C HIS A 465 13.96 -7.12 16.35
N VAL A 466 13.98 -8.45 16.23
CA VAL A 466 13.14 -9.34 17.03
C VAL A 466 13.74 -9.49 18.43
N LEU A 467 13.35 -8.59 19.34
CA LEU A 467 13.77 -8.59 20.74
C LEU A 467 15.30 -8.77 20.87
N ASP A 468 15.76 -9.62 21.78
CA ASP A 468 17.17 -9.88 22.08
C ASP A 468 17.83 -10.89 21.11
N GLU A 469 17.49 -10.84 19.82
CA GLU A 469 18.02 -11.74 18.79
C GLU A 469 19.55 -11.79 18.77
N ARG A 470 20.09 -13.00 18.97
CA ARG A 470 21.53 -13.26 18.96
C ARG A 470 22.05 -13.40 17.53
N PRO A 471 23.34 -13.09 17.26
CA PRO A 471 23.92 -13.25 15.93
C PRO A 471 23.70 -14.65 15.33
N GLU A 472 23.79 -15.71 16.13
CA GLU A 472 23.63 -17.09 15.67
C GLU A 472 22.19 -17.40 15.25
N GLU A 473 21.20 -16.84 15.95
CA GLU A 473 19.77 -16.97 15.65
C GLU A 473 19.42 -16.24 14.34
N PHE A 474 20.03 -15.08 14.12
CA PHE A 474 19.94 -14.35 12.85
C PHE A 474 20.54 -15.17 11.69
N GLU A 475 21.75 -15.71 11.85
CA GLU A 475 22.41 -16.52 10.82
C GLU A 475 21.62 -17.80 10.48
N GLU A 476 20.93 -18.40 11.45
CA GLU A 476 20.01 -19.51 11.19
C GLU A 476 18.86 -19.10 10.28
N SER A 477 18.22 -17.97 10.57
CA SER A 477 17.12 -17.43 9.79
C SER A 477 17.58 -17.06 8.37
N LEU A 478 18.75 -16.43 8.24
CA LEU A 478 19.34 -16.10 6.95
C LEU A 478 19.65 -17.34 6.11
N ARG A 479 20.23 -18.40 6.71
CA ARG A 479 20.48 -19.67 6.03
C ARG A 479 19.19 -20.32 5.55
N PHE A 480 18.13 -20.31 6.36
CA PHE A 480 16.82 -20.84 5.98
C PHE A 480 16.24 -20.11 4.76
N LEU A 481 16.25 -18.77 4.77
CA LEU A 481 15.75 -17.95 3.67
C LEU A 481 16.57 -18.16 2.39
N ALA A 482 17.90 -18.18 2.49
CA ALA A 482 18.79 -18.39 1.34
C ALA A 482 18.62 -19.79 0.72
N ALA A 483 18.50 -20.84 1.55
CA ALA A 483 18.27 -22.20 1.09
C ALA A 483 16.93 -22.35 0.33
N ASN A 484 15.93 -21.56 0.70
CA ASN A 484 14.59 -21.60 0.15
C ASN A 484 14.29 -20.48 -0.87
N GLU A 485 15.28 -19.70 -1.31
CA GLU A 485 15.07 -18.49 -2.10
C GLU A 485 14.25 -18.74 -3.39
N ARG A 486 14.39 -19.92 -4.02
CA ARG A 486 13.65 -20.29 -5.24
C ARG A 486 12.17 -20.63 -5.00
N HIS A 487 11.83 -20.97 -3.76
CA HIS A 487 10.50 -21.41 -3.34
C HIS A 487 9.66 -20.26 -2.77
N LEU A 488 10.32 -19.16 -2.37
CA LEU A 488 9.71 -18.06 -1.65
C LEU A 488 9.67 -16.76 -2.47
N GLY A 489 8.64 -15.96 -2.24
CA GLY A 489 8.65 -14.53 -2.45
C GLY A 489 8.92 -13.79 -1.14
N ILE A 490 9.49 -12.58 -1.19
CA ILE A 490 9.55 -11.68 -0.04
C ILE A 490 8.75 -10.43 -0.41
N ASP A 491 7.65 -10.17 0.29
CA ASP A 491 6.77 -9.02 0.03
C ASP A 491 7.21 -7.79 0.82
N ALA A 492 7.76 -7.98 2.02
CA ALA A 492 8.15 -6.90 2.91
C ALA A 492 9.32 -7.30 3.82
N LEU A 493 10.16 -6.32 4.15
CA LEU A 493 11.18 -6.37 5.18
C LEU A 493 10.87 -5.22 6.14
N GLU A 494 10.60 -5.50 7.41
CA GLU A 494 10.25 -4.47 8.39
C GLU A 494 11.00 -4.70 9.70
N LEU A 495 11.43 -3.63 10.39
CA LEU A 495 11.86 -3.76 11.78
C LEU A 495 10.64 -3.74 12.70
N MET A 496 10.75 -4.39 13.85
CA MET A 496 9.73 -4.37 14.88
C MET A 496 9.43 -2.93 15.32
N VAL A 497 8.14 -2.57 15.31
CA VAL A 497 7.64 -1.28 15.78
C VAL A 497 6.59 -1.51 16.86
N PRO A 498 6.78 -1.01 18.10
CA PRO A 498 5.77 -1.09 19.15
C PRO A 498 4.69 -0.04 18.88
N GLU A 499 3.65 -0.40 18.14
CA GLU A 499 2.48 0.43 17.95
C GLU A 499 1.63 0.49 19.24
N PRO A 500 0.93 1.60 19.51
CA PRO A 500 -0.02 1.68 20.62
C PRO A 500 -1.00 0.52 20.63
N GLY A 501 -1.30 -0.04 21.80
CA GLY A 501 -2.22 -1.17 21.95
C GLY A 501 -1.63 -2.55 21.66
N SER A 502 -0.38 -2.66 21.20
CA SER A 502 0.36 -3.93 21.22
C SER A 502 0.70 -4.35 22.66
N ARG A 503 0.89 -5.65 22.93
CA ARG A 503 1.35 -6.09 24.27
C ARG A 503 2.75 -5.57 24.58
N LEU A 504 3.59 -5.47 23.55
CA LEU A 504 4.92 -4.87 23.66
C LEU A 504 4.85 -3.44 24.17
N ALA A 505 3.90 -2.63 23.67
CA ALA A 505 3.71 -1.26 24.13
C ALA A 505 3.09 -1.16 25.53
N GLN A 506 2.30 -2.17 25.95
CA GLN A 506 1.63 -2.19 27.24
C GLN A 506 2.56 -2.59 28.39
N ASP A 507 3.48 -3.52 28.14
CA ASP A 507 4.39 -4.07 29.15
C ASP A 507 5.78 -4.34 28.54
N PRO A 508 6.53 -3.28 28.17
CA PRO A 508 7.78 -3.42 27.43
C PRO A 508 8.89 -4.08 28.27
N GLU A 509 8.96 -3.80 29.57
CA GLU A 509 10.00 -4.31 30.46
C GLU A 509 9.96 -5.84 30.56
N ARG A 510 8.76 -6.43 30.57
CA ARG A 510 8.56 -7.89 30.54
C ARG A 510 9.22 -8.57 29.34
N PHE A 511 9.35 -7.85 28.23
CA PHE A 511 9.97 -8.37 27.00
C PHE A 511 11.42 -7.90 26.82
N GLY A 512 12.04 -7.35 27.87
CA GLY A 512 13.40 -6.83 27.80
C GLY A 512 13.53 -5.59 26.92
N VAL A 513 12.49 -4.75 26.88
CA VAL A 513 12.45 -3.53 26.06
C VAL A 513 12.17 -2.30 26.93
N SER A 514 12.76 -1.17 26.57
CA SER A 514 12.38 0.17 27.04
C SER A 514 11.84 1.00 25.88
N LEU A 515 10.81 1.81 26.15
CA LEU A 515 10.18 2.69 25.16
C LEU A 515 10.44 4.16 25.47
N ASP A 516 10.64 4.97 24.43
CA ASP A 516 10.74 6.42 24.56
C ASP A 516 9.36 7.03 24.88
N ALA A 517 9.24 7.64 26.06
CA ALA A 517 8.01 8.25 26.54
C ALA A 517 7.86 9.74 26.19
N SER A 518 8.81 10.34 25.45
CA SER A 518 8.83 11.78 25.12
C SER A 518 7.74 12.25 24.16
N GLY A 519 6.88 11.35 23.69
CA GLY A 519 5.88 11.61 22.65
C GLY A 519 6.43 11.53 21.22
N ARG A 520 7.75 11.29 21.07
CA ARG A 520 8.38 11.02 19.78
C ARG A 520 7.89 9.70 19.19
N LEU A 521 7.70 9.69 17.87
CA LEU A 521 7.26 8.55 17.08
C LEU A 521 8.35 8.10 16.11
N ALA A 522 8.43 6.79 15.92
CA ALA A 522 9.38 6.16 15.00
C ALA A 522 8.69 5.11 14.12
N GLY A 523 9.21 4.97 12.91
CA GLY A 523 8.85 3.92 11.96
C GLY A 523 10.08 3.40 11.21
N ASN A 524 9.86 2.91 9.99
CA ASN A 524 10.88 2.27 9.15
C ASN A 524 11.11 3.03 7.82
N PRO A 525 11.55 4.31 7.83
CA PRO A 525 11.69 5.11 6.60
C PRO A 525 12.72 4.55 5.61
N GLU A 526 13.67 3.74 6.05
CA GLU A 526 14.68 3.08 5.20
C GLU A 526 14.12 1.85 4.46
N LEU A 527 13.02 1.28 4.96
CA LEU A 527 12.47 0.00 4.49
C LEU A 527 11.05 0.10 3.93
N SER A 528 10.31 1.15 4.31
CA SER A 528 8.89 1.28 4.01
C SER A 528 8.56 2.69 3.54
N TYR A 529 7.73 2.80 2.51
CA TYR A 529 7.25 4.08 2.02
C TYR A 529 6.53 4.85 3.13
N LEU A 530 6.90 6.11 3.31
CA LEU A 530 6.40 6.99 4.38
C LEU A 530 6.50 6.38 5.79
N GLY A 531 7.52 5.54 6.02
CA GLY A 531 7.83 4.97 7.33
C GLY A 531 7.00 3.75 7.72
N GLY A 532 6.00 3.35 6.92
CA GLY A 532 5.18 2.16 7.18
C GLY A 532 4.45 2.23 8.53
N ARG A 533 4.71 1.24 9.39
CA ARG A 533 4.20 1.23 10.77
C ARG A 533 4.91 2.28 11.61
N VAL A 534 4.16 2.99 12.44
CA VAL A 534 4.69 4.05 13.30
C VAL A 534 4.24 3.81 14.73
N GLY A 535 5.18 3.86 15.67
CA GLY A 535 4.98 3.54 17.09
C GLY A 535 6.01 4.24 17.97
N TYR A 536 6.28 3.68 19.14
CA TYR A 536 7.27 4.22 20.07
C TYR A 536 8.69 3.85 19.62
N PRO A 537 9.68 4.75 19.72
CA PRO A 537 11.08 4.37 19.66
C PRO A 537 11.39 3.34 20.75
N LEU A 538 12.11 2.27 20.39
CA LEU A 538 12.36 1.11 21.25
C LEU A 538 13.86 0.89 21.44
N THR A 539 14.23 0.46 22.65
CA THR A 539 15.58 -0.03 23.00
C THR A 539 15.44 -1.44 23.55
N VAL A 540 16.19 -2.39 23.00
CA VAL A 540 16.23 -3.78 23.49
C VAL A 540 17.39 -3.95 24.46
N HIS A 541 17.11 -4.46 25.66
CA HIS A 541 18.12 -4.79 26.66
C HIS A 541 18.90 -6.04 26.27
N GLY A 542 20.24 -5.94 26.18
CA GLY A 542 21.10 -7.07 25.81
C GLY A 542 20.94 -7.55 24.36
N GLY A 543 20.14 -6.85 23.54
CA GLY A 543 19.89 -7.16 22.14
C GLY A 543 20.57 -6.17 21.19
N PRO A 544 20.34 -6.33 19.87
CA PRO A 544 20.89 -5.41 18.88
C PRO A 544 20.25 -4.01 19.01
N SER A 545 21.06 -2.98 18.75
CA SER A 545 20.56 -1.65 18.44
C SER A 545 19.73 -1.67 17.14
N ARG A 546 18.89 -0.65 16.92
CA ARG A 546 18.15 -0.49 15.65
C ARG A 546 19.07 -0.50 14.44
N THR A 547 20.24 0.15 14.55
CA THR A 547 21.23 0.22 13.46
C THR A 547 21.81 -1.16 13.13
N GLU A 548 22.15 -1.94 14.15
CA GLU A 548 22.63 -3.32 13.94
C GLU A 548 21.54 -4.21 13.36
N ALA A 549 20.30 -4.08 13.84
CA ALA A 549 19.16 -4.83 13.32
C ALA A 549 18.85 -4.46 11.85
N LEU A 550 18.97 -3.18 11.48
CA LEU A 550 18.84 -2.74 10.09
C LEU A 550 19.94 -3.34 9.22
N ALA A 551 21.20 -3.29 9.65
CA ALA A 551 22.32 -3.88 8.91
C ALA A 551 22.15 -5.40 8.70
N ARG A 552 21.61 -6.11 9.71
CA ARG A 552 21.22 -7.52 9.59
C ARG A 552 20.14 -7.72 8.52
N LEU A 553 19.07 -6.92 8.56
CA LEU A 553 17.98 -7.04 7.59
C LEU A 553 18.42 -6.69 6.15
N GLU A 554 19.32 -5.71 5.99
CA GLU A 554 19.96 -5.40 4.71
C GLU A 554 20.77 -6.59 4.16
N ARG A 555 21.40 -7.40 5.02
CA ARG A 555 22.07 -8.64 4.57
C ARG A 555 21.09 -9.63 3.98
N VAL A 556 19.85 -9.73 4.48
CA VAL A 556 18.81 -10.57 3.87
C VAL A 556 18.57 -10.13 2.43
N PHE A 557 18.41 -8.82 2.19
CA PHE A 557 18.23 -8.27 0.85
C PHE A 557 19.43 -8.54 -0.09
N GLN A 558 20.65 -8.53 0.44
CA GLN A 558 21.87 -8.77 -0.36
C GLN A 558 22.11 -10.24 -0.71
N VAL A 559 21.72 -11.15 0.18
CA VAL A 559 22.02 -12.58 0.09
C VAL A 559 20.88 -13.35 -0.58
N VAL A 560 19.63 -13.10 -0.19
CA VAL A 560 18.47 -13.87 -0.63
C VAL A 560 17.92 -13.30 -1.93
N ARG A 561 17.72 -14.14 -2.95
CA ARG A 561 17.12 -13.77 -4.24
C ARG A 561 15.82 -14.52 -4.47
N PRO A 562 14.68 -13.97 -4.01
CA PRO A 562 13.39 -14.63 -4.12
C PRO A 562 13.04 -14.97 -5.58
N GLY A 563 12.84 -16.25 -5.87
CA GLY A 563 12.56 -16.77 -7.21
C GLY A 563 11.09 -16.68 -7.61
N ARG A 564 10.18 -16.49 -6.66
CA ARG A 564 8.73 -16.35 -6.88
C ARG A 564 8.23 -14.95 -6.48
N VAL A 565 8.65 -13.92 -7.20
CA VAL A 565 8.08 -12.57 -7.06
C VAL A 565 7.10 -12.36 -8.22
N SER A 566 5.79 -12.29 -7.97
CA SER A 566 4.85 -11.84 -8.99
C SER A 566 4.98 -10.32 -9.15
N ALA A 567 5.96 -9.94 -9.95
CA ALA A 567 6.06 -8.70 -10.71
C ALA A 567 7.50 -8.70 -11.19
N VAL A 568 7.74 -9.38 -12.31
CA VAL A 568 9.01 -9.50 -13.05
C VAL A 568 10.04 -8.48 -12.56
N HIS A 569 10.90 -8.82 -11.60
CA HIS A 569 12.04 -7.96 -11.30
C HIS A 569 13.05 -8.17 -12.42
N PRO A 570 13.57 -7.12 -13.08
CA PRO A 570 14.73 -7.28 -13.91
C PRO A 570 15.85 -7.82 -13.02
N PRO A 571 16.54 -8.90 -13.45
CA PRO A 571 17.57 -9.55 -12.66
C PRO A 571 18.52 -8.51 -12.05
N SER A 572 18.89 -8.69 -10.79
CA SER A 572 19.86 -7.80 -10.15
C SER A 572 21.19 -7.80 -10.93
N ARG A 573 22.03 -6.76 -10.77
CA ARG A 573 23.33 -6.67 -11.46
C ARG A 573 24.20 -7.94 -11.36
N ARG A 574 24.04 -8.73 -10.28
CA ARG A 574 24.75 -9.99 -10.04
C ARG A 574 24.07 -11.25 -10.63
N ALA A 575 22.83 -11.16 -11.10
CA ALA A 575 22.14 -12.27 -11.78
C ALA A 575 22.40 -12.27 -13.29
N ALA A 576 22.56 -11.08 -13.90
CA ALA A 576 23.03 -10.95 -15.29
C ALA A 576 24.43 -11.57 -15.52
N ASP A 577 25.25 -11.67 -14.46
CA ASP A 577 26.58 -12.32 -14.55
C ASP A 577 26.54 -13.86 -14.54
N ARG A 578 25.38 -14.49 -14.31
CA ARG A 578 25.24 -15.96 -14.23
C ARG A 578 24.59 -16.60 -15.46
N GLY A 579 24.04 -15.81 -16.39
CA GLY A 579 23.64 -16.28 -17.71
C GLY A 579 24.86 -16.33 -18.64
N GLY A 580 25.02 -17.40 -19.42
CA GLY A 580 26.18 -17.57 -20.31
C GLY A 580 26.48 -16.33 -21.16
N ARG A 581 27.78 -16.07 -21.39
CA ARG A 581 28.36 -14.90 -22.09
C ARG A 581 27.53 -14.43 -23.29
N ARG A 582 26.54 -13.56 -23.05
CA ARG A 582 25.89 -12.77 -24.10
C ARG A 582 26.70 -11.48 -24.25
N SER A 583 27.08 -11.18 -25.49
CA SER A 583 27.72 -9.91 -25.89
C SER A 583 26.76 -9.19 -26.82
N ALA A 584 26.61 -7.87 -26.66
CA ALA A 584 25.84 -7.04 -27.56
C ALA A 584 26.75 -5.94 -28.13
N ASP A 585 26.91 -5.90 -29.45
CA ASP A 585 27.72 -4.87 -30.13
C ASP A 585 27.04 -3.50 -30.13
N ALA A 586 25.70 -3.51 -30.20
CA ALA A 586 24.88 -2.33 -30.09
C ALA A 586 23.60 -2.63 -29.30
N ALA A 587 23.09 -1.63 -28.59
CA ALA A 587 21.82 -1.69 -27.89
C ALA A 587 21.10 -0.35 -28.00
N ARG A 588 19.80 -0.39 -28.28
CA ARG A 588 18.94 0.80 -28.31
C ARG A 588 18.15 0.88 -27.02
N PRO A 589 18.38 1.90 -26.17
CA PRO A 589 17.57 2.11 -24.98
C PRO A 589 16.09 2.23 -25.32
N HIS A 590 15.22 1.64 -24.49
CA HIS A 590 13.79 1.79 -24.68
C HIS A 590 13.33 3.25 -24.52
N PRO A 591 12.15 3.64 -25.04
CA PRO A 591 11.64 5.01 -24.97
C PRO A 591 11.54 5.63 -23.57
N TRP A 592 11.42 4.82 -22.52
CA TRP A 592 11.38 5.23 -21.11
C TRP A 592 12.76 5.21 -20.42
N VAL A 593 13.83 4.86 -21.15
CA VAL A 593 15.21 4.91 -20.67
C VAL A 593 15.87 6.15 -21.27
N ARG A 594 16.22 7.11 -20.41
CA ARG A 594 16.64 8.46 -20.82
C ARG A 594 18.06 8.74 -20.44
N THR A 595 18.79 9.39 -21.35
CA THR A 595 20.19 9.77 -21.09
C THR A 595 20.21 11.00 -20.21
N VAL A 596 20.90 10.90 -19.09
CA VAL A 596 21.15 12.01 -18.17
C VAL A 596 22.10 13.00 -18.88
N PRO A 597 21.74 14.28 -19.01
CA PRO A 597 22.62 15.29 -19.58
C PRO A 597 23.96 15.34 -18.84
N ALA A 598 25.07 15.40 -19.56
CA ALA A 598 26.42 15.42 -18.97
C ALA A 598 26.59 16.57 -17.95
N ARG A 599 25.96 17.73 -18.17
CA ARG A 599 25.97 18.86 -17.22
C ARG A 599 25.32 18.55 -15.86
N LEU A 600 24.49 17.52 -15.78
CA LEU A 600 23.80 17.07 -14.56
C LEU A 600 24.50 15.88 -13.91
N ASP A 601 25.40 15.22 -14.63
CA ASP A 601 26.23 14.17 -14.09
C ASP A 601 27.58 14.76 -13.65
N ALA A 602 27.83 14.81 -12.34
CA ALA A 602 29.02 15.42 -11.77
C ALA A 602 30.31 14.60 -11.97
N VAL A 603 30.27 13.51 -12.75
CA VAL A 603 31.41 12.62 -13.01
C VAL A 603 31.69 12.58 -14.52
N PRO A 604 32.90 12.98 -14.97
CA PRO A 604 33.25 12.98 -16.38
C PRO A 604 33.43 11.56 -16.95
N ASP A 605 33.56 11.48 -18.28
CA ASP A 605 33.93 10.27 -19.03
C ASP A 605 32.98 9.07 -18.89
N ARG A 606 31.70 9.33 -18.64
CA ARG A 606 30.66 8.31 -18.66
C ARG A 606 29.35 8.82 -19.27
N ILE A 607 28.60 7.89 -19.81
CA ILE A 607 27.20 8.04 -20.22
C ILE A 607 26.36 7.46 -19.08
N VAL A 608 25.40 8.23 -18.57
CA VAL A 608 24.42 7.72 -17.60
C VAL A 608 23.06 7.64 -18.26
N VAL A 609 22.47 6.45 -18.23
CA VAL A 609 21.08 6.23 -18.66
C VAL A 609 20.21 5.92 -17.44
N ALA A 610 19.06 6.57 -17.36
CA ALA A 610 18.06 6.42 -16.31
C ALA A 610 16.86 5.66 -16.86
N ASP A 611 16.59 4.50 -16.29
CA ASP A 611 15.38 3.73 -16.55
C ASP A 611 14.27 4.21 -15.63
N LEU A 612 13.33 4.95 -16.20
CA LEU A 612 12.26 5.61 -15.46
C LEU A 612 11.23 4.63 -14.91
N VAL A 613 11.03 3.47 -15.57
CA VAL A 613 10.05 2.45 -15.14
C VAL A 613 10.59 1.64 -13.95
N TRP A 614 11.91 1.46 -13.88
CA TRP A 614 12.55 0.66 -12.83
C TRP A 614 13.30 1.49 -11.79
N GLU A 615 13.34 2.82 -11.93
CA GLU A 615 14.06 3.76 -11.07
C GLU A 615 15.55 3.40 -10.92
N ARG A 616 16.17 3.00 -12.03
CA ARG A 616 17.58 2.54 -12.06
C ARG A 616 18.43 3.45 -12.92
N PHE A 617 19.62 3.78 -12.42
CA PHE A 617 20.65 4.47 -13.17
C PHE A 617 21.77 3.51 -13.55
N TYR A 618 22.19 3.57 -14.81
CA TYR A 618 23.28 2.77 -15.36
C TYR A 618 24.37 3.70 -15.86
N ALA A 619 25.56 3.58 -15.27
CA ALA A 619 26.74 4.33 -15.68
C ALA A 619 27.61 3.48 -16.61
N LEU A 620 27.87 4.01 -17.81
CA LEU A 620 28.61 3.37 -18.88
C LEU A 620 29.87 4.19 -19.20
N PRO A 621 31.09 3.68 -18.99
CA PRO A 621 32.30 4.45 -19.30
C PRO A 621 32.42 4.78 -20.80
N CYS A 622 32.72 6.03 -21.15
CA CYS A 622 32.83 6.47 -22.56
C CYS A 622 33.95 5.75 -23.33
N ARG A 623 34.98 5.26 -22.62
CA ARG A 623 36.03 4.41 -23.21
C ARG A 623 35.52 3.04 -23.68
N ASP A 624 34.44 2.55 -23.08
CA ASP A 624 33.88 1.21 -23.30
C ASP A 624 32.64 1.27 -24.19
N VAL A 625 31.86 2.36 -24.13
CA VAL A 625 30.60 2.55 -24.85
C VAL A 625 30.54 3.95 -25.46
N GLU A 626 30.06 4.04 -26.69
CA GLU A 626 29.73 5.29 -27.38
C GLU A 626 28.22 5.44 -27.50
N GLN A 627 27.72 6.69 -27.41
CA GLN A 627 26.33 7.01 -27.73
C GLN A 627 26.28 7.87 -28.98
N HIS A 628 25.49 7.42 -29.95
CA HIS A 628 25.22 8.14 -31.19
C HIS A 628 24.16 9.23 -30.97
N PRO A 629 24.07 10.26 -31.84
CA PRO A 629 23.08 11.33 -31.72
C PRO A 629 21.61 10.85 -31.71
N ASP A 630 21.32 9.70 -32.32
CA ASP A 630 20.01 9.07 -32.33
C ASP A 630 19.70 8.23 -31.07
N GLY A 631 20.62 8.24 -30.10
CA GLY A 631 20.53 7.51 -28.83
C GLY A 631 21.02 6.06 -28.88
N LEU A 632 21.48 5.55 -30.02
CA LEU A 632 22.05 4.19 -30.13
C LEU A 632 23.32 4.09 -29.30
N LEU A 633 23.44 3.03 -28.49
CA LEU A 633 24.66 2.71 -27.75
C LEU A 633 25.46 1.64 -28.51
N THR A 634 26.74 1.89 -28.78
CA THR A 634 27.66 0.94 -29.43
C THR A 634 28.86 0.63 -28.55
N ALA A 635 29.27 -0.64 -28.48
CA ALA A 635 30.42 -1.05 -27.71
C ALA A 635 31.73 -0.68 -28.44
N ARG A 636 32.68 -0.07 -27.71
CA ARG A 636 34.06 0.15 -28.17
C ARG A 636 35.01 -0.98 -27.76
N THR A 637 34.66 -1.72 -26.71
CA THR A 637 35.50 -2.76 -26.11
C THR A 637 34.68 -4.01 -25.78
N ALA A 638 35.36 -5.13 -25.54
CA ALA A 638 34.72 -6.35 -25.03
C ALA A 638 34.03 -6.13 -23.66
N ARG A 639 34.53 -5.18 -22.85
CA ARG A 639 33.85 -4.76 -21.63
C ARG A 639 32.56 -4.00 -21.94
N GLY A 640 32.58 -3.11 -22.94
CA GLY A 640 31.41 -2.44 -23.48
C GLY A 640 30.33 -3.42 -23.91
N GLN A 641 30.69 -4.45 -24.68
CA GLN A 641 29.75 -5.47 -25.14
C GLN A 641 29.02 -6.18 -23.99
N ARG A 642 29.73 -6.45 -22.88
CA ARG A 642 29.14 -7.03 -21.66
C ARG A 642 28.22 -6.04 -20.94
N LEU A 643 28.59 -4.76 -20.89
CA LEU A 643 27.75 -3.72 -20.29
C LEU A 643 26.44 -3.53 -21.07
N LEU A 644 26.49 -3.52 -22.41
CA LEU A 644 25.30 -3.43 -23.25
C LEU A 644 24.43 -4.69 -23.14
N ALA A 645 25.02 -5.88 -23.11
CA ALA A 645 24.27 -7.11 -22.88
C ALA A 645 23.54 -7.09 -21.53
N ARG A 646 24.17 -6.56 -20.47
CA ARG A 646 23.50 -6.38 -19.16
C ARG A 646 22.31 -5.44 -19.22
N LEU A 647 22.36 -4.36 -20.03
CA LEU A 647 21.19 -3.49 -20.24
C LEU A 647 20.04 -4.21 -20.94
N VAL A 648 20.36 -5.09 -21.89
CA VAL A 648 19.36 -5.94 -22.56
C VAL A 648 18.76 -6.96 -21.58
N ASP A 649 19.58 -7.63 -20.79
CA ASP A 649 19.14 -8.65 -19.82
C ASP A 649 18.20 -8.08 -18.75
N VAL A 650 18.38 -6.80 -18.38
CA VAL A 650 17.48 -6.09 -17.46
C VAL A 650 16.34 -5.37 -18.16
N SER A 651 16.14 -5.60 -19.47
CA SER A 651 15.09 -4.98 -20.29
C SER A 651 15.09 -3.44 -20.27
N ALA A 652 16.29 -2.84 -20.21
CA ALA A 652 16.50 -1.40 -20.35
C ALA A 652 16.81 -1.00 -21.81
N ALA A 653 17.19 -1.95 -22.66
CA ALA A 653 17.48 -1.72 -24.06
C ALA A 653 17.16 -2.97 -24.91
N GLU A 654 16.97 -2.78 -26.21
CA GLU A 654 16.87 -3.84 -27.19
C GLU A 654 18.20 -4.06 -27.90
N PRO A 655 18.61 -5.31 -28.18
CA PRO A 655 19.82 -5.57 -28.92
C PRO A 655 19.67 -5.11 -30.38
N CYS A 656 20.69 -4.46 -30.92
CA CYS A 656 20.76 -4.07 -32.32
C CYS A 656 21.98 -4.70 -32.99
N ARG A 657 21.88 -5.05 -34.27
CA ARG A 657 23.08 -5.34 -35.07
C ARG A 657 23.71 -4.01 -35.44
N ALA A 658 25.00 -3.81 -35.09
CA ALA A 658 25.74 -2.65 -35.54
C ALA A 658 25.80 -2.70 -37.07
N VAL A 659 25.19 -1.72 -37.75
CA VAL A 659 25.44 -1.52 -39.18
C VAL A 659 26.82 -0.88 -39.28
N PRO A 660 27.81 -1.50 -39.97
CA PRO A 660 29.12 -0.90 -40.11
C PRO A 660 29.00 0.47 -40.78
N ALA A 661 29.65 1.48 -40.21
CA ALA A 661 29.73 2.82 -40.75
C ALA A 661 30.56 2.85 -42.03
N ALA A 662 30.01 2.33 -43.14
CA ALA A 662 30.55 2.44 -44.49
C ALA A 662 29.47 2.11 -45.53
N ALA A 663 28.44 2.96 -45.67
CA ALA A 663 27.61 3.03 -46.88
C ALA A 663 26.76 4.31 -46.92
N VAL A 664 27.38 5.48 -46.79
CA VAL A 664 26.82 6.72 -47.34
C VAL A 664 27.80 7.19 -48.41
N ALA A 665 27.60 6.71 -49.64
CA ALA A 665 28.22 7.29 -50.82
C ALA A 665 27.20 8.25 -51.47
N PRO A 666 27.60 9.47 -51.86
CA PRO A 666 26.70 10.42 -52.51
C PRO A 666 26.61 10.07 -54.00
N HIS A 667 25.48 9.57 -54.48
CA HIS A 667 25.18 9.58 -55.91
C HIS A 667 24.27 10.76 -56.25
N ILE A 668 24.92 11.92 -56.42
CA ILE A 668 24.44 12.95 -57.33
C ILE A 668 24.82 12.48 -58.74
N ARG A 669 23.81 12.15 -59.56
CA ARG A 669 23.91 12.24 -61.03
C ARG A 669 22.74 13.09 -61.50
N ARG A 670 23.06 14.29 -62.01
CA ARG A 670 22.18 15.10 -62.85
C ARG A 670 21.99 14.40 -64.20
N PRO A 671 20.79 14.41 -64.81
CA PRO A 671 20.68 14.26 -66.25
C PRO A 671 20.80 15.61 -66.94
N THR A 672 21.37 15.55 -68.14
CA THR A 672 21.38 16.60 -69.18
C THR A 672 20.03 16.63 -69.88
#